data_AF-A0A9D4MAI0-F1
#
_entry.id   AF-A0A9D4MAI0-F1
#
_cell.length_a   1.000
_cell.length_b   1.000
_cell.length_c   1.000
_cell.angle_alpha   90.00
_cell.angle_beta   90.00
_cell.angle_gamma   90.00
#
_symmetry.space_group_name_H-M   'P 1'
#
loop_
_entity.id
_entity.type
_entity.pdbx_description
1 polymer ?
#
loop_
_entity_poly.entity_id
_entity_poly.type
_entity_poly.pdbx_seq_one_letter_code
_entity_poly.pdbx_strand_id
1 'polypeptide(L)'
;MRRQYKKLQDQRVGLSVIQRNIRKWLILKNWQWWKLYTKVKPLLNIARAEDEMKKKEEELEKTKAELAKIEKIKKELEEQNVTLLQQKNDMYLQLQAEQDTLIDAEEKIERLIRQKADFEGQLKDLEDRLLDEEDAAAELESIKKKMEAETADLKKDIEDLETSLAKAESEKNTKDNQIRTLQDEMAQQDEQIAKLSKGMKGIDETLKKTQEALQAEEDKVNHLTKLKGKLEATLDELEDNLEREKKVRADVEKAKKKVEQDLKTTQEAVEDLERVKRDLEENVRRKDIELKNVHAKLEDEQSLVAQLQRKIKELQARIEELEEELEAERAARAKVEKQRADINRELEELHERLDEAGGATAAQLELNKKREQELLKLRRDLEESSLQHEGQIAALRKKTQDASNEMADQIDQLQKVKAKVEKEKQTMRSEIDDLHAQIEHVSKNKGMSEKMSKQVEAQIADLNARLEESARAIQEHLSSKARLQAENADQQRQIEDAESKASALSKERQALLQQLEDAKRALEEETRARQKLQSDIRSLQSEIDNLREQLEEEQESKADLLRQLSRANAEAQQWRTKYESEGMARAEELEEAKRKLQIKLQEAEQAAETANAKVSQLEKTKARLQGEMEDLMVDVERSNANATMLEKKQRNFDKTVAEWEARVRDLQGELENAQKEARSYSAELYRTKAQFEESNDNIESLKRENKNLADEIHDLTDQLTEGGRSVHEVEKIRRRLEMEKEELQAALEEAESALEQEEAKVARSQLEIAAIRQEIDRRIAEKEEEFENTRRNHQRSMDSMNASLEAEAKGKAEALRIRKKLEQDINELEVALDGANRLRADMEKNNKRLMEQCRELQTTIEEEQRNVSEAREAYNMAERRVAVVQGECDELRSALESAERGRKAAENELMDANDRLNELSAQVQSLGGQKRKLEGDIGAMQGDLEEMSNEVRGADERAKKAIADAARLADELRAEQDHGQQIEKMRKALEAQIKDMTVRLDEAEAQALKGGKKMIAKLEQRVRELETEYDSEQRRHAETQKNMRKADRRMKELAFQADEDKKNQERLQELIDKLQNKIKTYKRQVEEAEEVAAINLAKYRKVQTELEDAEERADSAEGSLQKLRVKNRSTVSTNRTSASPGGATLGTLSPYHRTSVTRASNSALNTSYRSSVLGDDDGY
;
A
#
# COMPACT_ATOMS: atom_id res chain seq x y z
N MET A 1 -39.74 34.14 33.63
CA MET A 1 -40.08 34.60 35.00
C MET A 1 -38.99 35.47 35.64
N ARG A 2 -38.17 35.00 36.61
CA ARG A 2 -37.34 35.89 37.46
C ARG A 2 -36.44 36.90 36.70
N ARG A 3 -35.73 36.47 35.63
CA ARG A 3 -34.92 37.38 34.78
C ARG A 3 -35.74 38.47 34.08
N GLN A 4 -36.94 38.14 33.59
CA GLN A 4 -37.84 39.13 32.97
C GLN A 4 -38.40 40.11 34.00
N TYR A 5 -38.76 39.63 35.20
CA TYR A 5 -39.20 40.48 36.29
C TYR A 5 -38.11 41.48 36.72
N LYS A 6 -36.85 41.04 36.78
CA LYS A 6 -35.71 41.93 37.03
C LYS A 6 -35.57 43.02 35.96
N LYS A 7 -35.63 42.65 34.67
CA LYS A 7 -35.63 43.61 33.56
C LYS A 7 -36.78 44.63 33.66
N LEU A 8 -37.99 44.20 34.04
CA LEU A 8 -39.14 45.08 34.27
C LEU A 8 -38.94 46.01 35.49
N GLN A 9 -38.32 45.53 36.56
CA GLN A 9 -37.96 46.33 37.73
C GLN A 9 -36.96 47.44 37.33
N ASP A 10 -35.92 47.09 36.59
CA ASP A 10 -34.88 48.03 36.17
C ASP A 10 -35.43 49.07 35.16
N GLN A 11 -36.29 48.62 34.24
CA GLN A 11 -37.06 49.52 33.37
C GLN A 11 -37.99 50.46 34.16
N ARG A 12 -38.65 49.99 35.23
CA ARG A 12 -39.50 50.83 36.09
C ARG A 12 -38.68 51.88 36.85
N VAL A 13 -37.45 51.57 37.27
CA VAL A 13 -36.53 52.55 37.88
C VAL A 13 -36.13 53.61 36.84
N GLY A 14 -35.66 53.19 35.65
CA GLY A 14 -35.31 54.09 34.56
C GLY A 14 -36.47 55.00 34.12
N LEU A 15 -37.67 54.42 33.97
CA LEU A 15 -38.90 55.16 33.65
C LEU A 15 -39.22 56.21 34.73
N SER A 16 -39.02 55.88 36.00
CA SER A 16 -39.28 56.80 37.12
C SER A 16 -38.34 58.01 37.10
N VAL A 17 -37.06 57.82 36.74
CA VAL A 17 -36.08 58.91 36.52
C VAL A 17 -36.47 59.77 35.32
N ILE A 18 -36.83 59.14 34.19
CA ILE A 18 -37.30 59.83 32.98
C ILE A 18 -38.56 60.67 33.28
N GLN A 19 -39.56 60.10 33.94
CA GLN A 19 -40.79 60.80 34.35
C GLN A 19 -40.49 61.99 35.27
N ARG A 20 -39.57 61.85 36.24
CA ARG A 20 -39.17 62.96 37.12
C ARG A 20 -38.54 64.10 36.33
N ASN A 21 -37.65 63.79 35.38
CA ASN A 21 -36.99 64.78 34.55
C ASN A 21 -37.97 65.46 33.57
N ILE A 22 -38.88 64.72 32.95
CA ILE A 22 -39.93 65.28 32.09
C ILE A 22 -40.85 66.22 32.89
N ARG A 23 -41.30 65.83 34.10
CA ARG A 23 -42.11 66.71 34.97
C ARG A 23 -41.38 68.01 35.30
N LYS A 24 -40.09 67.95 35.68
CA LYS A 24 -39.27 69.15 35.90
C LYS A 24 -39.12 70.00 34.63
N TRP A 25 -38.88 69.39 33.48
CA TRP A 25 -38.76 70.10 32.20
C TRP A 25 -40.07 70.78 31.78
N LEU A 26 -41.23 70.16 32.00
CA LEU A 26 -42.54 70.74 31.71
C LEU A 26 -42.81 72.02 32.52
N ILE A 27 -42.29 72.10 33.75
CA ILE A 27 -42.31 73.31 34.58
C ILE A 27 -41.29 74.33 34.03
N LEU A 28 -40.04 73.92 33.86
CA LEU A 28 -38.92 74.81 33.50
C LEU A 28 -39.07 75.43 32.10
N LYS A 29 -39.56 74.70 31.09
CA LYS A 29 -39.65 75.18 29.70
C LYS A 29 -40.47 76.48 29.54
N ASN A 30 -41.45 76.69 30.42
CA ASN A 30 -42.32 77.85 30.40
C ASN A 30 -41.80 79.01 31.28
N TRP A 31 -40.86 78.73 32.19
CA TRP A 31 -40.29 79.71 33.10
C TRP A 31 -39.43 80.73 32.34
N GLN A 32 -39.68 82.03 32.54
CA GLN A 32 -39.04 83.07 31.73
C GLN A 32 -37.52 83.14 31.93
N TRP A 33 -37.05 82.91 33.17
CA TRP A 33 -35.63 82.80 33.47
C TRP A 33 -34.94 81.65 32.72
N TRP A 34 -35.62 80.52 32.53
CA TRP A 34 -35.09 79.41 31.74
C TRP A 34 -34.91 79.79 30.26
N LYS A 35 -35.86 80.53 29.68
CA LYS A 35 -35.77 81.02 28.29
C LYS A 35 -34.67 82.07 28.09
N LEU A 36 -34.36 82.87 29.10
CA LEU A 36 -33.22 83.78 29.08
C LEU A 36 -31.91 83.00 29.22
N TYR A 37 -31.84 82.08 30.19
CA TYR A 37 -30.68 81.23 30.43
C TYR A 37 -30.29 80.40 29.19
N THR A 38 -31.25 79.79 28.48
CA THR A 38 -30.94 79.01 27.26
C THR A 38 -30.49 79.86 26.07
N LYS A 39 -30.75 81.17 26.06
CA LYS A 39 -30.19 82.11 25.07
C LYS A 39 -28.77 82.57 25.44
N VAL A 40 -28.48 82.73 26.73
CA VAL A 40 -27.15 83.18 27.22
C VAL A 40 -26.16 82.02 27.29
N LYS A 41 -26.58 80.82 27.69
CA LYS A 41 -25.70 79.65 27.88
C LYS A 41 -24.81 79.32 26.67
N PRO A 42 -25.27 79.37 25.40
CA PRO A 42 -24.43 79.11 24.23
C PRO A 42 -23.30 80.13 24.02
N LEU A 43 -23.42 81.34 24.59
CA LEU A 43 -22.40 82.38 24.52
C LEU A 43 -21.26 82.15 25.53
N LEU A 44 -21.51 81.34 26.56
CA LEU A 44 -20.52 80.89 27.55
C LEU A 44 -19.90 79.56 27.08
N ASN A 45 -19.20 79.60 25.94
CA ASN A 45 -18.75 78.41 25.24
C ASN A 45 -17.38 77.86 25.68
N ILE A 46 -16.59 78.56 26.50
CA ILE A 46 -15.18 78.20 26.77
C ILE A 46 -15.02 76.77 27.30
N ALA A 47 -15.70 76.42 28.41
CA ALA A 47 -15.65 75.05 28.95
C ALA A 47 -16.24 74.01 27.98
N ARG A 48 -17.20 74.41 27.13
CA ARG A 48 -17.76 73.53 26.09
C ARG A 48 -16.77 73.32 24.94
N ALA A 49 -15.97 74.33 24.60
CA ALA A 49 -14.92 74.23 23.60
C ALA A 49 -13.75 73.39 24.11
N GLU A 50 -13.42 73.44 25.41
CA GLU A 50 -12.47 72.51 26.04
C GLU A 50 -12.99 71.06 26.03
N ASP A 51 -14.25 70.82 26.37
CA ASP A 51 -14.87 69.49 26.29
C ASP A 51 -14.98 68.97 24.84
N GLU A 52 -15.30 69.85 23.88
CA GLU A 52 -15.33 69.51 22.45
C GLU A 52 -13.91 69.28 21.90
N MET A 53 -12.89 70.01 22.36
CA MET A 53 -11.48 69.77 22.04
C MET A 53 -11.01 68.42 22.60
N LYS A 54 -11.25 68.11 23.88
CA LYS A 54 -10.91 66.80 24.46
C LYS A 54 -11.56 65.64 23.71
N LYS A 55 -12.84 65.77 23.34
CA LYS A 55 -13.51 64.78 22.48
C LYS A 55 -12.87 64.66 21.11
N LYS A 56 -12.43 65.78 20.51
CA LYS A 56 -11.70 65.75 19.23
C LYS A 56 -10.31 65.15 19.36
N GLU A 57 -9.64 65.31 20.49
CA GLU A 57 -8.38 64.62 20.81
C GLU A 57 -8.59 63.11 21.01
N GLU A 58 -9.63 62.69 21.72
CA GLU A 58 -10.02 61.27 21.86
C GLU A 58 -10.40 60.63 20.51
N GLU A 59 -11.16 61.34 19.66
CA GLU A 59 -11.48 60.92 18.30
C GLU A 59 -10.22 60.86 17.41
N LEU A 60 -9.29 61.82 17.58
CA LEU A 60 -8.02 61.85 16.85
C LEU A 60 -7.11 60.68 17.24
N GLU A 61 -7.00 60.34 18.52
CA GLU A 61 -6.18 59.18 18.94
C GLU A 61 -6.83 57.85 18.57
N LYS A 62 -8.18 57.74 18.57
CA LYS A 62 -8.86 56.56 17.99
C LYS A 62 -8.55 56.41 16.51
N THR A 63 -8.67 57.49 15.72
CA THR A 63 -8.42 57.44 14.27
C THR A 63 -6.94 57.22 13.95
N LYS A 64 -5.99 57.74 14.74
CA LYS A 64 -4.56 57.38 14.65
C LYS A 64 -4.31 55.91 14.96
N ALA A 65 -4.94 55.35 16.00
CA ALA A 65 -4.81 53.94 16.36
C ALA A 65 -5.43 52.99 15.31
N GLU A 66 -6.47 53.44 14.60
CA GLU A 66 -7.03 52.74 13.44
C GLU A 66 -6.11 52.85 12.21
N LEU A 67 -5.58 54.04 11.91
CA LEU A 67 -4.62 54.26 10.84
C LEU A 67 -3.37 53.39 11.01
N ALA A 68 -2.77 53.34 12.19
CA ALA A 68 -1.60 52.51 12.49
C ALA A 68 -1.88 51.00 12.31
N LYS A 69 -3.11 50.52 12.55
CA LYS A 69 -3.51 49.14 12.23
C LYS A 69 -3.59 48.92 10.72
N ILE A 70 -4.17 49.87 9.99
CA ILE A 70 -4.29 49.80 8.52
C ILE A 70 -2.90 49.84 7.86
N GLU A 71 -1.98 50.67 8.36
CA GLU A 71 -0.58 50.72 7.91
C GLU A 71 0.15 49.39 8.18
N LYS A 72 -0.07 48.76 9.34
CA LYS A 72 0.48 47.43 9.63
C LYS A 72 -0.05 46.36 8.67
N ILE A 73 -1.36 46.33 8.43
CA ILE A 73 -1.99 45.40 7.46
C ILE A 73 -1.47 45.66 6.04
N LYS A 74 -1.33 46.92 5.64
CA LYS A 74 -0.74 47.30 4.35
C LYS A 74 0.69 46.77 4.21
N LYS A 75 1.51 46.89 5.26
CA LYS A 75 2.88 46.37 5.26
C LYS A 75 2.93 44.84 5.19
N GLU A 76 2.06 44.15 5.94
CA GLU A 76 1.91 42.68 5.87
C GLU A 76 1.50 42.22 4.46
N LEU A 77 0.60 42.95 3.79
CA LEU A 77 0.22 42.69 2.39
C LEU A 77 1.35 43.01 1.39
N GLU A 78 2.17 44.03 1.64
CA GLU A 78 3.36 44.34 0.83
C GLU A 78 4.41 43.22 0.96
N GLU A 79 4.67 42.72 2.17
CA GLU A 79 5.57 41.58 2.44
C GLU A 79 5.06 40.27 1.81
N GLN A 80 3.75 40.02 1.85
CA GLN A 80 3.12 38.89 1.13
C GLN A 80 3.26 39.04 -0.39
N ASN A 81 3.12 40.24 -0.95
CA ASN A 81 3.26 40.48 -2.38
C ASN A 81 4.71 40.26 -2.85
N VAL A 82 5.71 40.66 -2.06
CA VAL A 82 7.12 40.31 -2.30
C VAL A 82 7.32 38.79 -2.27
N THR A 83 6.70 38.08 -1.32
CA THR A 83 6.77 36.61 -1.24
C THR A 83 6.15 35.93 -2.45
N LEU A 84 5.01 36.43 -2.95
CA LEU A 84 4.37 35.94 -4.18
C LEU A 84 5.20 36.23 -5.43
N LEU A 85 5.88 37.37 -5.50
CA LEU A 85 6.84 37.69 -6.55
C LEU A 85 8.06 36.75 -6.53
N GLN A 86 8.57 36.42 -5.34
CA GLN A 86 9.63 35.42 -5.16
C GLN A 86 9.17 34.05 -5.70
N GLN A 87 8.03 33.53 -5.23
CA GLN A 87 7.45 32.27 -5.69
C GLN A 87 7.21 32.23 -7.21
N LYS A 88 6.74 33.34 -7.80
CA LYS A 88 6.58 33.47 -9.26
C LYS A 88 7.92 33.32 -9.98
N ASN A 89 8.99 33.92 -9.46
CA ASN A 89 10.33 33.82 -10.05
C ASN A 89 10.89 32.40 -9.88
N ASP A 90 10.67 31.76 -8.73
CA ASP A 90 11.09 30.37 -8.49
C ASP A 90 10.36 29.40 -9.44
N MET A 91 9.05 29.59 -9.69
CA MET A 91 8.31 28.84 -10.71
C MET A 91 8.79 29.12 -12.14
N TYR A 92 9.28 30.34 -12.43
CA TYR A 92 9.87 30.66 -13.72
C TYR A 92 11.22 29.95 -13.92
N LEU A 93 12.03 29.84 -12.86
CA LEU A 93 13.27 29.04 -12.87
C LEU A 93 12.98 27.53 -12.99
N GLN A 94 11.93 27.02 -12.34
CA GLN A 94 11.48 25.64 -12.55
C GLN A 94 11.02 25.41 -13.99
N LEU A 95 10.26 26.33 -14.58
CA LEU A 95 9.85 26.24 -15.98
C LEU A 95 11.07 26.23 -16.94
N GLN A 96 12.11 27.02 -16.64
CA GLN A 96 13.38 27.00 -17.38
C GLN A 96 14.07 25.64 -17.27
N ALA A 97 14.18 25.06 -16.07
CA ALA A 97 14.79 23.75 -15.86
C ALA A 97 13.99 22.60 -16.50
N GLU A 98 12.66 22.68 -16.52
CA GLU A 98 11.79 21.75 -17.25
C GLU A 98 11.94 21.91 -18.78
N GLN A 99 12.18 23.13 -19.28
CA GLN A 99 12.53 23.35 -20.70
C GLN A 99 13.89 22.74 -21.05
N ASP A 100 14.92 22.91 -20.21
CA ASP A 100 16.23 22.29 -20.43
C ASP A 100 16.13 20.75 -20.37
N THR A 101 15.32 20.21 -19.43
CA THR A 101 15.03 18.76 -19.33
C THR A 101 14.25 18.24 -20.55
N LEU A 102 13.35 19.05 -21.12
CA LEU A 102 12.64 18.73 -22.35
C LEU A 102 13.60 18.69 -23.55
N ILE A 103 14.56 19.63 -23.64
CA ILE A 103 15.61 19.63 -24.67
C ILE A 103 16.48 18.36 -24.56
N ASP A 104 16.92 17.99 -23.36
CA ASP A 104 17.65 16.74 -23.12
C ASP A 104 16.84 15.49 -23.54
N ALA A 105 15.52 15.51 -23.32
CA ALA A 105 14.62 14.45 -23.74
C ALA A 105 14.43 14.43 -25.28
N GLU A 106 14.31 15.59 -25.92
CA GLU A 106 14.24 15.74 -27.38
C GLU A 106 15.54 15.25 -28.04
N GLU A 107 16.72 15.60 -27.52
CA GLU A 107 18.01 15.05 -28.01
C GLU A 107 18.11 13.52 -27.86
N LYS A 108 17.54 12.98 -26.78
CA LYS A 108 17.50 11.53 -26.55
C LYS A 108 16.55 10.83 -27.52
N ILE A 109 15.38 11.44 -27.79
CA ILE A 109 14.44 10.99 -28.81
C ILE A 109 15.09 11.05 -30.19
N GLU A 110 15.80 12.13 -30.52
CA GLU A 110 16.50 12.26 -31.81
C GLU A 110 17.60 11.21 -31.97
N ARG A 111 18.37 10.92 -30.91
CA ARG A 111 19.33 9.79 -30.89
C ARG A 111 18.65 8.44 -31.13
N LEU A 112 17.49 8.19 -30.52
CA LEU A 112 16.72 6.96 -30.73
C LEU A 112 16.13 6.89 -32.16
N ILE A 113 15.72 8.01 -32.74
CA ILE A 113 15.28 8.11 -34.14
C ILE A 113 16.44 7.80 -35.09
N ARG A 114 17.65 8.31 -34.83
CA ARG A 114 18.86 7.99 -35.61
C ARG A 114 19.22 6.51 -35.50
N GLN A 115 19.25 5.93 -34.29
CA GLN A 115 19.46 4.49 -34.11
C GLN A 115 18.38 3.63 -34.80
N LYS A 116 17.13 4.07 -34.77
CA LYS A 116 16.05 3.41 -35.51
C LYS A 116 16.29 3.47 -37.02
N ALA A 117 16.72 4.61 -37.56
CA ALA A 117 17.07 4.75 -38.97
C ALA A 117 18.29 3.90 -39.36
N ASP A 118 19.31 3.80 -38.50
CA ASP A 118 20.47 2.92 -38.69
C ASP A 118 20.02 1.44 -38.75
N PHE A 119 19.13 1.01 -37.84
CA PHE A 119 18.56 -0.34 -37.87
C PHE A 119 17.63 -0.58 -39.06
N GLU A 120 16.83 0.40 -39.48
CA GLU A 120 16.01 0.31 -40.70
C GLU A 120 16.89 0.21 -41.95
N GLY A 121 18.04 0.90 -41.98
CA GLY A 121 19.07 0.73 -43.01
C GLY A 121 19.66 -0.68 -43.02
N GLN A 122 20.11 -1.19 -41.87
CA GLN A 122 20.63 -2.57 -41.76
C GLN A 122 19.59 -3.63 -42.12
N LEU A 123 18.32 -3.41 -41.77
CA LEU A 123 17.22 -4.33 -42.11
C LEU A 123 16.95 -4.29 -43.61
N LYS A 124 17.00 -3.12 -44.24
CA LYS A 124 16.93 -3.00 -45.71
C LYS A 124 18.12 -3.64 -46.42
N ASP A 125 19.35 -3.46 -45.92
CA ASP A 125 20.54 -4.12 -46.47
C ASP A 125 20.45 -5.66 -46.38
N LEU A 126 19.73 -6.19 -45.38
CA LEU A 126 19.43 -7.62 -45.25
C LEU A 126 18.26 -8.06 -46.15
N GLU A 127 17.24 -7.23 -46.36
CA GLU A 127 16.16 -7.48 -47.32
C GLU A 127 16.69 -7.49 -48.75
N ASP A 128 17.51 -6.49 -49.15
CA ASP A 128 18.14 -6.41 -50.47
C ASP A 128 19.04 -7.64 -50.72
N ARG A 129 19.81 -8.10 -49.72
CA ARG A 129 20.62 -9.34 -49.81
C ARG A 129 19.78 -10.61 -49.90
N LEU A 130 18.64 -10.67 -49.21
CA LEU A 130 17.72 -11.80 -49.34
C LEU A 130 17.15 -11.84 -50.76
N LEU A 131 16.86 -10.68 -51.34
CA LEU A 131 16.37 -10.51 -52.70
C LEU A 131 17.43 -10.93 -53.74
N ASP A 132 18.71 -10.56 -53.53
CA ASP A 132 19.84 -11.03 -54.36
C ASP A 132 19.99 -12.57 -54.31
N GLU A 133 19.82 -13.20 -53.15
CA GLU A 133 19.84 -14.66 -52.99
C GLU A 133 18.60 -15.34 -53.61
N GLU A 134 17.42 -14.72 -53.51
CA GLU A 134 16.19 -15.20 -54.18
C GLU A 134 16.33 -15.13 -55.72
N ASP A 135 16.89 -14.05 -56.25
CA ASP A 135 17.18 -13.90 -57.69
C ASP A 135 18.27 -14.90 -58.15
N ALA A 136 19.33 -15.10 -57.35
CA ALA A 136 20.35 -16.11 -57.63
C ALA A 136 19.79 -17.54 -57.62
N ALA A 137 18.88 -17.86 -56.69
CA ALA A 137 18.17 -19.14 -56.65
C ALA A 137 17.24 -19.32 -57.87
N ALA A 138 16.56 -18.25 -58.30
CA ALA A 138 15.74 -18.25 -59.51
C ALA A 138 16.57 -18.43 -60.80
N GLU A 139 17.76 -17.82 -60.87
CA GLU A 139 18.68 -18.00 -61.99
C GLU A 139 19.26 -19.43 -62.03
N LEU A 140 19.63 -20.00 -60.87
CA LEU A 140 20.06 -21.40 -60.75
C LEU A 140 18.96 -22.39 -61.18
N GLU A 141 17.72 -22.19 -60.78
CA GLU A 141 16.58 -23.02 -61.21
C GLU A 141 16.27 -22.86 -62.71
N SER A 142 16.53 -21.69 -63.29
CA SER A 142 16.46 -21.46 -64.74
C SER A 142 17.58 -22.18 -65.51
N ILE A 143 18.81 -22.17 -64.99
CA ILE A 143 19.95 -22.92 -65.55
C ILE A 143 19.69 -24.43 -65.45
N LYS A 144 19.19 -24.92 -64.32
CA LYS A 144 18.81 -26.32 -64.12
C LYS A 144 17.78 -26.78 -65.16
N LYS A 145 16.71 -26.01 -65.39
CA LYS A 145 15.71 -26.32 -66.42
C LYS A 145 16.27 -26.36 -67.84
N LYS A 146 17.26 -25.52 -68.18
CA LYS A 146 17.99 -25.60 -69.47
C LYS A 146 18.82 -26.88 -69.57
N MET A 147 19.58 -27.22 -68.53
CA MET A 147 20.38 -28.45 -68.48
C MET A 147 19.51 -29.71 -68.56
N GLU A 148 18.33 -29.71 -67.92
CA GLU A 148 17.34 -30.79 -68.03
C GLU A 148 16.79 -30.93 -69.46
N ALA A 149 16.52 -29.82 -70.15
CA ALA A 149 16.09 -29.81 -71.54
C ALA A 149 17.20 -30.31 -72.50
N GLU A 150 18.43 -29.79 -72.37
CA GLU A 150 19.59 -30.25 -73.15
C GLU A 150 19.87 -31.74 -72.92
N THR A 151 19.69 -32.25 -71.69
CA THR A 151 19.81 -33.68 -71.37
C THR A 151 18.69 -34.51 -72.01
N ALA A 152 17.49 -33.96 -72.18
CA ALA A 152 16.38 -34.64 -72.86
C ALA A 152 16.60 -34.70 -74.39
N ASP A 153 17.07 -33.61 -74.99
CA ASP A 153 17.41 -33.57 -76.41
C ASP A 153 18.58 -34.52 -76.74
N LEU A 154 19.65 -34.53 -75.93
CA LEU A 154 20.77 -35.47 -76.10
C LEU A 154 20.36 -36.95 -75.97
N LYS A 155 19.40 -37.29 -75.09
CA LYS A 155 18.85 -38.65 -75.00
C LYS A 155 18.12 -39.05 -76.28
N LYS A 156 17.37 -38.12 -76.86
CA LYS A 156 16.64 -38.35 -78.12
C LYS A 156 17.61 -38.51 -79.29
N ASP A 157 18.66 -37.69 -79.37
CA ASP A 157 19.71 -37.83 -80.39
C ASP A 157 20.42 -39.19 -80.28
N ILE A 158 20.60 -39.74 -79.07
CA ILE A 158 21.11 -41.10 -78.86
C ILE A 158 20.13 -42.15 -79.40
N GLU A 159 18.82 -42.07 -79.11
CA GLU A 159 17.82 -43.01 -79.66
C GLU A 159 17.74 -42.95 -81.21
N ASP A 160 17.83 -41.74 -81.80
CA ASP A 160 17.83 -41.53 -83.25
C ASP A 160 19.14 -42.07 -83.91
N LEU A 161 20.28 -42.03 -83.18
CA LEU A 161 21.53 -42.65 -83.63
C LEU A 161 21.55 -44.18 -83.47
N GLU A 162 21.01 -44.72 -82.38
CA GLU A 162 20.88 -46.17 -82.16
C GLU A 162 19.97 -46.83 -83.20
N THR A 163 18.84 -46.20 -83.53
CA THR A 163 17.94 -46.66 -84.60
C THR A 163 18.58 -46.54 -85.99
N SER A 164 19.43 -45.53 -86.22
CA SER A 164 20.21 -45.40 -87.44
C SER A 164 21.30 -46.47 -87.57
N LEU A 165 21.97 -46.81 -86.47
CA LEU A 165 22.99 -47.86 -86.39
C LEU A 165 22.38 -49.24 -86.70
N ALA A 166 21.26 -49.58 -86.05
CA ALA A 166 20.53 -50.83 -86.31
C ALA A 166 20.11 -50.99 -87.78
N LYS A 167 19.79 -49.87 -88.45
CA LYS A 167 19.48 -49.84 -89.89
C LYS A 167 20.72 -50.14 -90.75
N ALA A 168 21.85 -49.51 -90.42
CA ALA A 168 23.12 -49.74 -91.12
C ALA A 168 23.63 -51.18 -90.96
N GLU A 169 23.47 -51.79 -89.79
CA GLU A 169 23.83 -53.20 -89.56
C GLU A 169 22.94 -54.17 -90.37
N SER A 170 21.65 -53.86 -90.53
CA SER A 170 20.74 -54.61 -91.39
C SER A 170 21.13 -54.53 -92.88
N GLU A 171 21.48 -53.33 -93.36
CA GLU A 171 21.99 -53.15 -94.72
C GLU A 171 23.34 -53.84 -94.95
N LYS A 172 24.25 -53.79 -93.97
CA LYS A 172 25.51 -54.53 -94.00
C LYS A 172 25.29 -56.04 -94.13
N ASN A 173 24.45 -56.65 -93.28
CA ASN A 173 24.13 -58.07 -93.36
C ASN A 173 23.49 -58.45 -94.72
N THR A 174 22.73 -57.54 -95.33
CA THR A 174 22.18 -57.74 -96.68
C THR A 174 23.28 -57.70 -97.76
N LYS A 175 24.31 -56.86 -97.59
CA LYS A 175 25.46 -56.76 -98.50
C LYS A 175 26.44 -57.93 -98.34
N ASP A 176 26.72 -58.37 -97.13
CA ASP A 176 27.58 -59.53 -96.87
C ASP A 176 26.99 -60.81 -97.48
N ASN A 177 25.66 -60.97 -97.44
CA ASN A 177 24.96 -62.06 -98.14
C ASN A 177 25.08 -61.96 -99.67
N GLN A 178 25.01 -60.75 -100.26
CA GLN A 178 25.22 -60.54 -101.71
C GLN A 178 26.67 -60.84 -102.13
N ILE A 179 27.66 -60.47 -101.31
CA ILE A 179 29.08 -60.77 -101.57
C ILE A 179 29.32 -62.27 -101.57
N ARG A 180 28.69 -63.01 -100.65
CA ARG A 180 28.81 -64.48 -100.57
C ARG A 180 28.30 -65.18 -101.83
N THR A 181 27.16 -64.75 -102.38
CA THR A 181 26.63 -65.29 -103.65
C THR A 181 27.56 -65.00 -104.84
N LEU A 182 28.17 -63.81 -104.89
CA LEU A 182 29.12 -63.45 -105.95
C LEU A 182 30.47 -64.17 -105.84
N GLN A 183 30.88 -64.55 -104.63
CA GLN A 183 32.07 -65.39 -104.41
C GLN A 183 31.87 -66.82 -104.91
N ASP A 184 30.68 -67.39 -104.74
CA ASP A 184 30.33 -68.72 -105.28
C ASP A 184 30.25 -68.72 -106.83
N GLU A 185 29.82 -67.60 -107.45
CA GLU A 185 29.82 -67.45 -108.92
C GLU A 185 31.22 -67.28 -109.52
N MET A 186 32.14 -66.60 -108.83
CA MET A 186 33.55 -66.49 -109.28
C MET A 186 34.25 -67.85 -109.29
N ALA A 187 34.03 -68.68 -108.26
CA ALA A 187 34.63 -70.01 -108.15
C ALA A 187 34.27 -70.94 -109.34
N GLN A 188 33.08 -70.79 -109.93
CA GLN A 188 32.68 -71.55 -111.12
C GLN A 188 33.32 -71.06 -112.43
N GLN A 189 33.75 -69.79 -112.51
CA GLN A 189 34.37 -69.24 -113.71
C GLN A 189 35.87 -69.58 -113.81
N ASP A 190 36.58 -69.61 -112.66
CA ASP A 190 38.00 -69.98 -112.64
C ASP A 190 38.25 -71.45 -113.06
N GLU A 191 37.32 -72.37 -112.79
CA GLU A 191 37.43 -73.77 -113.23
C GLU A 191 37.32 -73.97 -114.76
N GLN A 192 36.75 -72.99 -115.48
CA GLN A 192 36.71 -73.00 -116.95
C GLN A 192 38.00 -72.42 -117.56
N ILE A 193 38.61 -71.41 -116.94
CA ILE A 193 39.84 -70.75 -117.41
C ILE A 193 41.06 -71.71 -117.32
N ALA A 194 41.07 -72.60 -116.32
CA ALA A 194 42.10 -73.62 -116.16
C ALA A 194 42.21 -74.62 -117.34
N LYS A 195 41.14 -74.82 -118.12
CA LYS A 195 41.10 -75.77 -119.24
C LYS A 195 41.58 -75.19 -120.59
N LEU A 196 41.77 -73.88 -120.70
CA LEU A 196 42.25 -73.21 -121.94
C LEU A 196 43.70 -72.73 -121.87
N SER A 197 44.27 -72.57 -120.67
CA SER A 197 45.54 -71.84 -120.47
C SER A 197 46.84 -72.65 -120.69
N LYS A 198 46.77 -73.84 -121.31
CA LYS A 198 47.94 -74.73 -121.50
C LYS A 198 48.52 -74.75 -122.93
N GLY A 199 48.03 -73.88 -123.83
CA GLY A 199 48.38 -73.89 -125.26
C GLY A 199 49.24 -72.72 -125.79
N MET A 200 49.43 -71.62 -125.04
CA MET A 200 49.96 -70.36 -125.61
C MET A 200 51.12 -69.77 -124.78
N LYS A 201 52.30 -70.42 -124.86
CA LYS A 201 53.42 -70.21 -123.93
C LYS A 201 54.78 -69.95 -124.64
N GLY A 202 54.97 -68.78 -125.29
CA GLY A 202 56.33 -68.28 -125.53
C GLY A 202 56.70 -67.57 -126.84
N ILE A 203 55.93 -66.58 -127.35
CA ILE A 203 56.36 -65.74 -128.50
C ILE A 203 56.06 -64.24 -128.30
N ASP A 204 56.29 -63.66 -127.10
CA ASP A 204 56.37 -62.18 -127.00
C ASP A 204 57.20 -61.60 -125.84
N GLU A 205 58.21 -62.35 -125.37
CA GLU A 205 59.09 -61.90 -124.27
C GLU A 205 60.23 -60.96 -124.73
N THR A 206 60.25 -60.55 -126.02
CA THR A 206 61.39 -59.82 -126.61
C THR A 206 61.02 -58.66 -127.55
N LEU A 207 60.11 -57.78 -127.14
CA LEU A 207 59.99 -56.40 -127.67
C LEU A 207 59.92 -55.33 -126.56
N LYS A 208 60.57 -55.53 -125.41
CA LYS A 208 61.97 -55.11 -125.20
C LYS A 208 62.29 -53.64 -125.60
N LYS A 209 62.13 -52.74 -124.62
CA LYS A 209 63.12 -51.69 -124.26
C LYS A 209 63.49 -50.61 -125.30
N THR A 210 62.55 -50.06 -126.07
CA THR A 210 62.84 -48.85 -126.90
C THR A 210 61.84 -47.70 -126.78
N GLN A 211 60.95 -47.66 -125.77
CA GLN A 211 60.09 -46.48 -125.56
C GLN A 211 59.82 -46.06 -124.11
N GLU A 212 60.71 -46.42 -123.18
CA GLU A 212 60.84 -45.78 -121.85
C GLU A 212 61.57 -44.41 -121.94
N ALA A 213 61.44 -43.68 -123.06
CA ALA A 213 62.34 -42.57 -123.39
C ALA A 213 61.68 -41.36 -124.09
N LEU A 214 60.35 -41.16 -124.00
CA LEU A 214 59.74 -39.94 -124.55
C LEU A 214 58.68 -39.22 -123.70
N GLN A 215 57.85 -39.91 -122.89
CA GLN A 215 56.82 -39.22 -122.09
C GLN A 215 56.98 -39.36 -120.58
N ALA A 216 58.21 -39.22 -120.11
CA ALA A 216 58.51 -38.79 -118.73
C ALA A 216 58.34 -37.26 -118.55
N GLU A 217 57.87 -36.54 -119.58
CA GLU A 217 57.43 -35.14 -119.50
C GLU A 217 56.00 -35.02 -120.01
N GLU A 218 55.02 -35.29 -119.15
CA GLU A 218 53.95 -34.33 -118.78
C GLU A 218 52.90 -34.93 -117.83
N ASP A 219 53.35 -35.73 -116.86
CA ASP A 219 52.69 -35.94 -115.56
C ASP A 219 52.61 -34.64 -114.70
N LYS A 220 52.24 -33.50 -115.30
CA LYS A 220 52.18 -32.18 -114.65
C LYS A 220 50.85 -31.45 -114.77
N VAL A 221 50.00 -31.74 -115.77
CA VAL A 221 48.80 -30.90 -116.02
C VAL A 221 47.51 -31.51 -115.47
N ASN A 222 47.18 -32.78 -115.73
CA ASN A 222 45.87 -33.33 -115.35
C ASN A 222 45.72 -33.69 -113.86
N HIS A 223 46.81 -33.73 -113.10
CA HIS A 223 46.75 -33.81 -111.63
C HIS A 223 46.30 -32.48 -110.99
N LEU A 224 46.58 -31.33 -111.63
CA LEU A 224 46.21 -30.00 -111.12
C LEU A 224 44.70 -29.72 -111.20
N THR A 225 44.02 -30.21 -112.24
CA THR A 225 42.56 -29.97 -112.41
C THR A 225 41.71 -30.68 -111.36
N LYS A 226 42.18 -31.79 -110.77
CA LYS A 226 41.51 -32.49 -109.67
C LYS A 226 41.93 -32.01 -108.27
N LEU A 227 43.08 -31.34 -108.14
CA LEU A 227 43.48 -30.72 -106.87
C LEU A 227 42.70 -29.42 -106.58
N LYS A 228 42.33 -28.67 -107.63
CA LYS A 228 41.62 -27.39 -107.49
C LYS A 228 40.31 -27.52 -106.69
N GLY A 229 39.45 -28.48 -107.04
CA GLY A 229 38.16 -28.69 -106.37
C GLY A 229 38.24 -29.23 -104.94
N LYS A 230 39.42 -29.64 -104.44
CA LYS A 230 39.62 -30.05 -103.03
C LYS A 230 40.23 -28.95 -102.17
N LEU A 231 40.82 -27.92 -102.79
CA LEU A 231 41.38 -26.75 -102.09
C LEU A 231 40.37 -25.62 -101.92
N GLU A 232 39.31 -25.57 -102.74
CA GLU A 232 38.21 -24.61 -102.54
C GLU A 232 37.34 -25.03 -101.33
N ALA A 233 37.02 -26.32 -101.16
CA ALA A 233 36.24 -26.82 -100.02
C ALA A 233 36.96 -26.74 -98.65
N THR A 234 38.30 -26.78 -98.63
CA THR A 234 39.11 -26.65 -97.40
C THR A 234 39.44 -25.19 -97.06
N LEU A 235 39.10 -24.24 -97.93
CA LEU A 235 39.17 -22.81 -97.63
C LEU A 235 37.91 -22.37 -96.85
N ASP A 236 36.72 -22.76 -97.32
CA ASP A 236 35.44 -22.47 -96.66
C ASP A 236 35.41 -23.01 -95.21
N GLU A 237 35.90 -24.23 -94.97
CA GLU A 237 35.99 -24.81 -93.62
C GLU A 237 37.02 -24.11 -92.70
N LEU A 238 38.00 -23.37 -93.24
CA LEU A 238 38.98 -22.62 -92.45
C LEU A 238 38.55 -21.17 -92.18
N GLU A 239 37.81 -20.55 -93.09
CA GLU A 239 37.23 -19.21 -92.86
C GLU A 239 36.12 -19.28 -91.79
N ASP A 240 35.25 -20.29 -91.84
CA ASP A 240 34.14 -20.44 -90.89
C ASP A 240 34.62 -20.82 -89.47
N ASN A 241 35.75 -21.54 -89.35
CA ASN A 241 36.40 -21.81 -88.06
C ASN A 241 37.13 -20.57 -87.50
N LEU A 242 37.77 -19.76 -88.34
CA LEU A 242 38.46 -18.53 -87.92
C LEU A 242 37.48 -17.44 -87.44
N GLU A 243 36.26 -17.40 -87.98
CA GLU A 243 35.23 -16.44 -87.55
C GLU A 243 34.55 -16.85 -86.24
N ARG A 244 34.37 -18.16 -86.00
CA ARG A 244 33.94 -18.71 -84.70
C ARG A 244 34.99 -18.48 -83.61
N GLU A 245 36.28 -18.70 -83.89
CA GLU A 245 37.36 -18.48 -82.93
C GLU A 245 37.49 -17.01 -82.50
N LYS A 246 37.36 -16.06 -83.44
CA LYS A 246 37.35 -14.62 -83.13
C LYS A 246 36.18 -14.21 -82.22
N LYS A 247 35.01 -14.85 -82.37
CA LYS A 247 33.82 -14.55 -81.55
C LYS A 247 33.99 -15.08 -80.13
N VAL A 248 34.39 -16.35 -79.97
CA VAL A 248 34.69 -16.94 -78.65
C VAL A 248 35.80 -16.17 -77.94
N ARG A 249 36.85 -15.73 -78.65
CA ARG A 249 37.93 -14.95 -78.05
C ARG A 249 37.47 -13.58 -77.55
N ALA A 250 36.60 -12.88 -78.29
CA ALA A 250 36.03 -11.60 -77.85
C ALA A 250 35.10 -11.73 -76.63
N ASP A 251 34.36 -12.83 -76.53
CA ASP A 251 33.48 -13.09 -75.38
C ASP A 251 34.27 -13.56 -74.15
N VAL A 252 35.33 -14.36 -74.33
CA VAL A 252 36.30 -14.70 -73.26
C VAL A 252 37.04 -13.46 -72.76
N GLU A 253 37.41 -12.53 -73.64
CA GLU A 253 38.15 -11.31 -73.25
C GLU A 253 37.24 -10.25 -72.57
N LYS A 254 35.93 -10.27 -72.86
CA LYS A 254 34.90 -9.55 -72.07
C LYS A 254 34.63 -10.22 -70.72
N ALA A 255 34.45 -11.54 -70.69
CA ALA A 255 34.25 -12.29 -69.45
C ALA A 255 35.45 -12.13 -68.51
N LYS A 256 36.68 -12.21 -69.05
CA LYS A 256 37.91 -11.93 -68.32
C LYS A 256 37.95 -10.51 -67.76
N LYS A 257 37.63 -9.48 -68.55
CA LYS A 257 37.58 -8.09 -68.03
C LYS A 257 36.49 -7.89 -66.99
N LYS A 258 35.36 -8.58 -67.09
CA LYS A 258 34.30 -8.54 -66.07
C LYS A 258 34.80 -9.19 -64.77
N VAL A 259 35.36 -10.41 -64.85
CA VAL A 259 35.94 -11.11 -63.70
C VAL A 259 37.16 -10.38 -63.10
N GLU A 260 37.99 -9.70 -63.89
CA GLU A 260 39.10 -8.87 -63.38
C GLU A 260 38.60 -7.56 -62.72
N GLN A 261 37.49 -6.99 -63.20
CA GLN A 261 36.82 -5.86 -62.55
C GLN A 261 36.16 -6.29 -61.24
N ASP A 262 35.42 -7.40 -61.26
CA ASP A 262 34.71 -7.98 -60.10
C ASP A 262 35.70 -8.50 -59.03
N LEU A 263 36.85 -9.06 -59.46
CA LEU A 263 37.96 -9.42 -58.57
C LEU A 263 38.58 -8.18 -57.92
N LYS A 264 38.66 -7.05 -58.64
CA LYS A 264 39.20 -5.79 -58.10
C LYS A 264 38.24 -5.12 -57.11
N THR A 265 36.93 -5.08 -57.40
CA THR A 265 35.94 -4.57 -56.44
C THR A 265 35.77 -5.48 -55.23
N THR A 266 35.90 -6.81 -55.38
CA THR A 266 35.93 -7.72 -54.21
C THR A 266 37.23 -7.61 -53.42
N GLN A 267 38.39 -7.34 -54.05
CA GLN A 267 39.63 -7.02 -53.33
C GLN A 267 39.52 -5.68 -52.58
N GLU A 268 38.99 -4.62 -53.21
CA GLU A 268 38.76 -3.32 -52.56
C GLU A 268 37.75 -3.45 -51.40
N ALA A 269 36.66 -4.22 -51.58
CA ALA A 269 35.70 -4.52 -50.52
C ALA A 269 36.29 -5.36 -49.38
N VAL A 270 37.21 -6.29 -49.66
CA VAL A 270 37.92 -7.05 -48.62
C VAL A 270 38.92 -6.17 -47.88
N GLU A 271 39.64 -5.27 -48.55
CA GLU A 271 40.53 -4.31 -47.88
C GLU A 271 39.76 -3.32 -46.99
N ASP A 272 38.60 -2.83 -47.43
CA ASP A 272 37.72 -1.99 -46.62
C ASP A 272 37.07 -2.79 -45.47
N LEU A 273 36.65 -4.04 -45.68
CA LEU A 273 36.17 -4.91 -44.59
C LEU A 273 37.27 -5.24 -43.58
N GLU A 274 38.51 -5.45 -44.01
CA GLU A 274 39.65 -5.61 -43.09
C GLU A 274 39.95 -4.32 -42.31
N ARG A 275 39.74 -3.16 -42.93
CA ARG A 275 39.92 -1.85 -42.29
C ARG A 275 38.83 -1.60 -41.25
N VAL A 276 37.57 -1.83 -41.60
CA VAL A 276 36.42 -1.80 -40.67
C VAL A 276 36.61 -2.81 -39.55
N LYS A 277 37.11 -4.02 -39.84
CA LYS A 277 37.45 -5.02 -38.83
C LYS A 277 38.54 -4.52 -37.87
N ARG A 278 39.61 -3.90 -38.36
CA ARG A 278 40.66 -3.32 -37.51
C ARG A 278 40.13 -2.17 -36.65
N ASP A 279 39.30 -1.29 -37.19
CA ASP A 279 38.67 -0.18 -36.45
C ASP A 279 37.67 -0.70 -35.40
N LEU A 280 36.96 -1.79 -35.67
CA LEU A 280 36.10 -2.49 -34.71
C LEU A 280 36.92 -3.21 -33.63
N GLU A 281 38.00 -3.90 -33.98
CA GLU A 281 38.93 -4.54 -33.03
C GLU A 281 39.61 -3.51 -32.11
N GLU A 282 39.96 -2.32 -32.62
CA GLU A 282 40.50 -1.23 -31.80
C GLU A 282 39.42 -0.60 -30.91
N ASN A 283 38.19 -0.44 -31.39
CA ASN A 283 37.06 0.02 -30.56
C ASN A 283 36.69 -0.99 -29.46
N VAL A 284 36.68 -2.29 -29.76
CA VAL A 284 36.49 -3.35 -28.75
C VAL A 284 37.62 -3.30 -27.73
N ARG A 285 38.88 -3.13 -28.14
CA ARG A 285 40.01 -2.92 -27.20
C ARG A 285 39.84 -1.68 -26.33
N ARG A 286 39.37 -0.56 -26.87
CA ARG A 286 39.08 0.64 -26.06
C ARG A 286 37.95 0.37 -25.06
N LYS A 287 36.89 -0.34 -25.47
CA LYS A 287 35.79 -0.73 -24.58
C LYS A 287 36.20 -1.73 -23.51
N ASP A 288 37.12 -2.66 -23.80
CA ASP A 288 37.72 -3.57 -22.81
C ASP A 288 38.59 -2.81 -21.79
N ILE A 289 39.32 -1.79 -22.22
CA ILE A 289 40.11 -0.93 -21.32
C ILE A 289 39.18 -0.05 -20.46
N GLU A 290 38.13 0.52 -21.04
CA GLU A 290 37.10 1.25 -20.29
C GLU A 290 36.40 0.34 -19.27
N LEU A 291 36.01 -0.88 -19.66
CA LEU A 291 35.41 -1.87 -18.76
C LEU A 291 36.35 -2.25 -17.62
N LYS A 292 37.65 -2.48 -17.88
CA LYS A 292 38.64 -2.74 -16.83
C LYS A 292 38.83 -1.55 -15.89
N ASN A 293 38.82 -0.33 -16.42
CA ASN A 293 38.91 0.89 -15.60
C ASN A 293 37.65 1.12 -14.75
N VAL A 294 36.46 0.81 -15.26
CA VAL A 294 35.21 0.85 -14.49
C VAL A 294 35.17 -0.27 -13.46
N HIS A 295 35.69 -1.46 -13.76
CA HIS A 295 35.80 -2.58 -12.83
C HIS A 295 36.76 -2.25 -11.68
N ALA A 296 37.95 -1.69 -11.98
CA ALA A 296 38.89 -1.23 -10.95
C ALA A 296 38.28 -0.14 -10.06
N LYS A 297 37.54 0.82 -10.64
CA LYS A 297 36.78 1.82 -9.84
C LYS A 297 35.71 1.19 -8.97
N LEU A 298 35.02 0.15 -9.45
CA LEU A 298 34.03 -0.57 -8.68
C LEU A 298 34.68 -1.34 -7.51
N GLU A 299 35.86 -1.93 -7.70
CA GLU A 299 36.66 -2.56 -6.64
C GLU A 299 37.15 -1.52 -5.62
N ASP A 300 37.61 -0.35 -6.06
CA ASP A 300 38.01 0.78 -5.20
C ASP A 300 36.81 1.32 -4.39
N GLU A 301 35.63 1.47 -5.00
CA GLU A 301 34.40 1.88 -4.31
C GLU A 301 33.90 0.81 -3.33
N GLN A 302 33.98 -0.48 -3.68
CA GLN A 302 33.66 -1.57 -2.75
C GLN A 302 34.65 -1.64 -1.58
N SER A 303 35.94 -1.39 -1.82
CA SER A 303 36.97 -1.24 -0.80
C SER A 303 36.67 -0.06 0.14
N LEU A 304 36.28 1.09 -0.42
CA LEU A 304 35.89 2.28 0.34
C LEU A 304 34.62 2.03 1.17
N VAL A 305 33.61 1.37 0.61
CA VAL A 305 32.39 0.95 1.34
C VAL A 305 32.76 0.01 2.49
N ALA A 306 33.66 -0.96 2.28
CA ALA A 306 34.13 -1.86 3.34
C ALA A 306 34.93 -1.14 4.44
N GLN A 307 35.70 -0.10 4.11
CA GLN A 307 36.34 0.77 5.10
C GLN A 307 35.31 1.62 5.87
N LEU A 308 34.36 2.24 5.17
CA LEU A 308 33.30 3.04 5.80
C LEU A 308 32.40 2.20 6.71
N GLN A 309 32.09 0.95 6.36
CA GLN A 309 31.36 0.02 7.22
C GLN A 309 32.13 -0.35 8.50
N ARG A 310 33.47 -0.51 8.44
CA ARG A 310 34.29 -0.67 9.66
C ARG A 310 34.28 0.59 10.50
N LYS A 311 34.43 1.76 9.88
CA LYS A 311 34.44 3.05 10.56
C LYS A 311 33.09 3.39 11.21
N ILE A 312 31.98 2.95 10.61
CA ILE A 312 30.64 3.01 11.21
C ILE A 312 30.58 2.11 12.46
N LYS A 313 31.10 0.88 12.40
CA LYS A 313 31.15 -0.01 13.59
C LYS A 313 32.05 0.52 14.70
N GLU A 314 33.21 1.10 14.36
CA GLU A 314 34.09 1.77 15.32
C GLU A 314 33.40 2.99 15.97
N LEU A 315 32.68 3.79 15.19
CA LEU A 315 31.90 4.91 15.72
C LEU A 315 30.69 4.46 16.54
N GLN A 316 30.06 3.32 16.21
CA GLN A 316 28.98 2.73 17.00
C GLN A 316 29.50 2.25 18.36
N ALA A 317 30.59 1.48 18.39
CA ALA A 317 31.25 1.07 19.63
C ALA A 317 31.73 2.28 20.45
N ARG A 318 32.17 3.37 19.80
CA ARG A 318 32.54 4.61 20.48
C ARG A 318 31.35 5.39 21.04
N ILE A 319 30.18 5.29 20.41
CA ILE A 319 28.93 5.83 20.96
C ILE A 319 28.50 5.00 22.18
N GLU A 320 28.57 3.67 22.11
CA GLU A 320 28.29 2.78 23.25
C GLU A 320 29.24 3.07 24.45
N GLU A 321 30.55 3.25 24.21
CA GLU A 321 31.50 3.70 25.25
C GLU A 321 31.11 5.06 25.86
N LEU A 322 30.73 6.04 25.02
CA LEU A 322 30.36 7.39 25.49
C LEU A 322 29.00 7.40 26.22
N GLU A 323 28.10 6.49 25.87
CA GLU A 323 26.83 6.28 26.57
C GLU A 323 27.07 5.61 27.94
N GLU A 324 27.95 4.60 28.03
CA GLU A 324 28.38 4.03 29.32
C GLU A 324 29.14 5.04 30.20
N GLU A 325 30.02 5.88 29.62
CA GLU A 325 30.69 6.98 30.34
C GLU A 325 29.67 8.02 30.85
N LEU A 326 28.63 8.33 30.09
CA LEU A 326 27.57 9.26 30.49
C LEU A 326 26.65 8.67 31.58
N GLU A 327 26.35 7.37 31.52
CA GLU A 327 25.62 6.63 32.55
C GLU A 327 26.44 6.58 33.85
N ALA A 328 27.75 6.37 33.75
CA ALA A 328 28.69 6.42 34.87
C ALA A 328 28.82 7.84 35.46
N GLU A 329 28.86 8.90 34.64
CA GLU A 329 28.88 10.27 35.12
C GLU A 329 27.56 10.64 35.82
N ARG A 330 26.41 10.18 35.31
CA ARG A 330 25.10 10.33 35.97
C ARG A 330 25.07 9.64 37.34
N ALA A 331 25.57 8.40 37.42
CA ALA A 331 25.67 7.67 38.68
C ALA A 331 26.64 8.36 39.67
N ALA A 332 27.75 8.92 39.19
CA ALA A 332 28.68 9.71 39.99
C ALA A 332 28.05 11.02 40.50
N ARG A 333 27.33 11.76 39.64
CA ARG A 333 26.61 12.98 40.03
C ARG A 333 25.54 12.70 41.07
N ALA A 334 24.72 11.65 40.91
CA ALA A 334 23.73 11.26 41.90
C ALA A 334 24.36 10.94 43.28
N LYS A 335 25.57 10.36 43.29
CA LYS A 335 26.33 10.08 44.52
C LYS A 335 26.90 11.36 45.15
N VAL A 336 27.37 12.31 44.35
CA VAL A 336 27.85 13.63 44.80
C VAL A 336 26.71 14.51 45.30
N GLU A 337 25.54 14.51 44.66
CA GLU A 337 24.35 15.21 45.15
C GLU A 337 23.85 14.64 46.48
N LYS A 338 23.88 13.31 46.64
CA LYS A 338 23.57 12.68 47.93
C LYS A 338 24.54 13.11 49.03
N GLN A 339 25.85 13.10 48.75
CA GLN A 339 26.85 13.60 49.70
C GLN A 339 26.69 15.10 50.00
N ARG A 340 26.27 15.91 49.02
CA ARG A 340 25.91 17.32 49.24
C ARG A 340 24.69 17.49 50.13
N ALA A 341 23.66 16.66 49.96
CA ALA A 341 22.47 16.67 50.81
C ALA A 341 22.81 16.26 52.25
N ASP A 342 23.65 15.24 52.43
CA ASP A 342 24.11 14.80 53.75
C ASP A 342 24.97 15.90 54.43
N ILE A 343 25.90 16.54 53.72
CA ILE A 343 26.72 17.67 54.25
C ILE A 343 25.88 18.91 54.56
N ASN A 344 24.86 19.24 53.75
CA ASN A 344 23.93 20.33 54.06
C ASN A 344 23.15 20.04 55.35
N ARG A 345 22.77 18.77 55.58
CA ARG A 345 22.07 18.35 56.80
C ARG A 345 22.97 18.45 58.04
N GLU A 346 24.25 18.08 57.92
CA GLU A 346 25.26 18.32 58.96
C GLU A 346 25.48 19.83 59.23
N LEU A 347 25.38 20.69 58.21
CA LEU A 347 25.45 22.15 58.35
C LEU A 347 24.20 22.76 59.01
N GLU A 348 23.02 22.17 58.79
CA GLU A 348 21.77 22.54 59.48
C GLU A 348 21.81 22.11 60.96
N GLU A 349 22.24 20.88 61.26
CA GLU A 349 22.46 20.42 62.65
C GLU A 349 23.53 21.23 63.41
N LEU A 350 24.53 21.78 62.70
CA LEU A 350 25.51 22.71 63.27
C LEU A 350 24.95 24.12 63.48
N HIS A 351 23.98 24.57 62.67
CA HIS A 351 23.27 25.84 62.89
C HIS A 351 22.33 25.76 64.09
N GLU A 352 21.53 24.69 64.22
CA GLU A 352 20.64 24.50 65.38
C GLU A 352 21.44 24.47 66.70
N ARG A 353 22.60 23.78 66.72
CA ARG A 353 23.52 23.82 67.89
C ARG A 353 24.13 25.19 68.17
N LEU A 354 24.27 26.05 67.16
CA LEU A 354 24.78 27.41 67.33
C LEU A 354 23.69 28.33 67.92
N ASP A 355 22.45 28.20 67.46
CA ASP A 355 21.31 28.95 67.99
C ASP A 355 20.94 28.53 69.42
N GLU A 356 21.02 27.24 69.76
CA GLU A 356 20.87 26.75 71.14
C GLU A 356 21.95 27.34 72.08
N ALA A 357 23.20 27.48 71.61
CA ALA A 357 24.27 28.14 72.37
C ALA A 357 24.06 29.67 72.50
N GLY A 358 23.47 30.31 71.49
CA GLY A 358 23.05 31.71 71.53
C GLY A 358 21.97 31.97 72.60
N GLY A 359 20.95 31.11 72.67
CA GLY A 359 19.87 31.19 73.65
C GLY A 359 20.34 31.13 75.11
N ALA A 360 21.28 30.22 75.41
CA ALA A 360 21.85 30.08 76.75
C ALA A 360 22.63 31.33 77.22
N THR A 361 23.22 32.08 76.29
CA THR A 361 24.03 33.28 76.62
C THR A 361 23.17 34.52 76.85
N ALA A 362 22.00 34.62 76.22
CA ALA A 362 21.07 35.73 76.41
C ALA A 362 20.37 35.71 77.79
N ALA A 363 20.00 34.52 78.27
CA ALA A 363 19.28 34.35 79.55
C ALA A 363 20.12 34.77 80.78
N GLN A 364 21.45 34.64 80.72
CA GLN A 364 22.36 34.97 81.82
C GLN A 364 22.56 36.49 82.01
N LEU A 365 22.29 37.30 80.97
CA LEU A 365 22.65 38.73 80.92
C LEU A 365 21.50 39.67 81.35
N GLU A 366 20.24 39.22 81.25
CA GLU A 366 19.04 39.91 81.78
C GLU A 366 18.96 39.84 83.31
N LEU A 367 19.37 38.71 83.91
CA LEU A 367 19.10 38.40 85.33
C LEU A 367 20.00 39.17 86.30
N ASN A 368 21.21 39.56 85.87
CA ASN A 368 22.10 40.45 86.65
C ASN A 368 21.70 41.94 86.55
N LYS A 369 21.17 42.40 85.41
CA LYS A 369 20.81 43.82 85.22
C LYS A 369 19.65 44.30 86.10
N LYS A 370 18.71 43.42 86.47
CA LYS A 370 17.55 43.76 87.31
C LYS A 370 17.84 43.82 88.82
N ARG A 371 18.98 43.28 89.31
CA ARG A 371 19.32 43.27 90.76
C ARG A 371 20.21 44.44 91.22
N GLU A 372 21.02 45.04 90.35
CA GLU A 372 21.84 46.21 90.72
C GLU A 372 21.12 47.56 90.56
N GLN A 373 20.09 47.64 89.70
CA GLN A 373 19.46 48.91 89.31
C GLN A 373 18.50 49.52 90.35
N GLU A 374 18.04 48.77 91.35
CA GLU A 374 17.11 49.27 92.37
C GLU A 374 17.80 49.75 93.66
N LEU A 375 18.96 49.18 94.03
CA LEU A 375 19.65 49.50 95.29
C LEU A 375 20.64 50.67 95.20
N LEU A 376 21.24 50.90 94.02
CA LEU A 376 22.20 52.00 93.82
C LEU A 376 21.54 53.35 93.54
N LYS A 377 20.32 53.34 93.01
CA LYS A 377 19.56 54.52 92.58
C LYS A 377 19.12 55.40 93.76
N LEU A 378 18.74 54.79 94.89
CA LEU A 378 18.21 55.51 96.06
C LEU A 378 19.27 56.16 96.98
N ARG A 379 20.57 56.08 96.66
CA ARG A 379 21.64 56.71 97.47
C ARG A 379 22.62 57.60 96.71
N ARG A 380 22.84 57.42 95.39
CA ARG A 380 23.68 58.37 94.61
C ARG A 380 22.94 59.63 94.18
N ASP A 381 21.63 59.54 93.94
CA ASP A 381 20.79 60.64 93.46
C ASP A 381 20.74 61.86 94.42
N LEU A 382 21.18 61.72 95.68
CA LEU A 382 21.12 62.79 96.69
C LEU A 382 22.42 63.62 96.81
N GLU A 383 23.60 63.05 96.54
CA GLU A 383 24.89 63.72 96.78
C GLU A 383 25.65 64.10 95.49
N GLU A 384 25.48 63.37 94.37
CA GLU A 384 26.15 63.71 93.11
C GLU A 384 25.46 64.88 92.36
N SER A 385 24.17 65.12 92.64
CA SER A 385 23.38 66.19 92.03
C SER A 385 23.92 67.60 92.31
N SER A 386 24.72 67.80 93.36
CA SER A 386 25.27 69.13 93.71
C SER A 386 26.64 69.42 93.10
N LEU A 387 27.39 68.41 92.64
CA LEU A 387 28.76 68.60 92.11
C LEU A 387 28.86 68.43 90.60
N GLN A 388 27.93 67.72 89.95
CA GLN A 388 27.98 67.55 88.49
C GLN A 388 27.49 68.79 87.70
N HIS A 389 26.63 69.64 88.26
CA HIS A 389 26.00 70.74 87.51
C HIS A 389 26.99 71.79 86.96
N GLU A 390 28.09 72.09 87.65
CA GLU A 390 29.09 73.05 87.15
C GLU A 390 30.01 72.43 86.08
N GLY A 391 30.32 71.13 86.18
CA GLY A 391 31.12 70.41 85.17
C GLY A 391 30.35 70.13 83.87
N GLN A 392 29.05 69.87 83.97
CA GLN A 392 28.20 69.51 82.82
C GLN A 392 28.11 70.63 81.77
N ILE A 393 28.06 71.90 82.17
CA ILE A 393 27.91 73.04 81.24
C ILE A 393 29.09 73.16 80.24
N ALA A 394 30.32 72.88 80.70
CA ALA A 394 31.52 72.95 79.86
C ALA A 394 31.63 71.76 78.89
N ALA A 395 31.31 70.55 79.37
CA ALA A 395 31.33 69.34 78.55
C ALA A 395 30.20 69.31 77.49
N LEU A 396 29.01 69.83 77.84
CA LEU A 396 27.86 69.88 76.93
C LEU A 396 28.17 70.65 75.65
N ARG A 397 28.86 71.81 75.72
CA ARG A 397 29.17 72.63 74.52
C ARG A 397 30.06 71.92 73.50
N LYS A 398 31.04 71.14 73.98
CA LYS A 398 31.90 70.34 73.08
C LYS A 398 31.13 69.15 72.52
N LYS A 399 30.37 68.44 73.37
CA LYS A 399 29.57 67.28 72.96
C LYS A 399 28.43 67.65 71.99
N THR A 400 27.84 68.84 72.07
CA THR A 400 26.88 69.33 71.05
C THR A 400 27.53 69.65 69.71
N GLN A 401 28.80 70.06 69.68
CA GLN A 401 29.50 70.29 68.42
C GLN A 401 29.86 68.98 67.73
N ASP A 402 30.43 68.03 68.48
CA ASP A 402 30.83 66.73 67.96
C ASP A 402 29.59 65.90 67.55
N ALA A 403 28.51 65.90 68.35
CA ALA A 403 27.25 65.25 68.00
C ALA A 403 26.49 65.94 66.84
N SER A 404 26.70 67.25 66.60
CA SER A 404 26.14 67.93 65.43
C SER A 404 26.86 67.54 64.14
N ASN A 405 28.17 67.28 64.21
CA ASN A 405 28.94 66.78 63.07
C ASN A 405 28.63 65.30 62.82
N GLU A 406 28.57 64.48 63.89
CA GLU A 406 28.22 63.07 63.80
C GLU A 406 26.77 62.86 63.32
N MET A 407 25.82 63.72 63.71
CA MET A 407 24.48 63.71 63.11
C MET A 407 24.45 64.24 61.67
N ALA A 408 25.37 65.13 61.25
CA ALA A 408 25.47 65.50 59.84
C ALA A 408 25.97 64.33 58.98
N ASP A 409 27.02 63.62 59.42
CA ASP A 409 27.54 62.43 58.75
C ASP A 409 26.54 61.26 58.79
N GLN A 410 25.81 61.08 59.89
CA GLN A 410 24.70 60.12 59.96
C GLN A 410 23.53 60.52 59.06
N ILE A 411 23.22 61.81 58.89
CA ILE A 411 22.20 62.26 57.92
C ILE A 411 22.68 61.99 56.48
N ASP A 412 23.95 62.21 56.16
CA ASP A 412 24.48 61.95 54.81
C ASP A 412 24.58 60.44 54.50
N GLN A 413 24.96 59.62 55.49
CA GLN A 413 24.86 58.16 55.41
C GLN A 413 23.41 57.69 55.33
N LEU A 414 22.48 58.25 56.13
CA LEU A 414 21.06 57.91 56.06
C LEU A 414 20.43 58.40 54.74
N GLN A 415 20.91 59.48 54.11
CA GLN A 415 20.48 59.86 52.78
C GLN A 415 21.00 58.91 51.70
N LYS A 416 22.26 58.43 51.81
CA LYS A 416 22.81 57.40 50.90
C LYS A 416 22.12 56.03 51.09
N VAL A 417 21.90 55.60 52.33
CA VAL A 417 21.17 54.38 52.67
C VAL A 417 19.70 54.54 52.25
N LYS A 418 19.07 55.68 52.49
CA LYS A 418 17.71 55.96 51.98
C LYS A 418 17.68 55.92 50.46
N ALA A 419 18.60 56.55 49.74
CA ALA A 419 18.64 56.48 48.27
C ALA A 419 18.87 55.06 47.76
N LYS A 420 19.70 54.26 48.44
CA LYS A 420 19.90 52.83 48.16
C LYS A 420 18.63 52.02 48.44
N VAL A 421 17.97 52.24 49.56
CA VAL A 421 16.70 51.59 49.95
C VAL A 421 15.53 52.05 49.07
N GLU A 422 15.47 53.30 48.63
CA GLU A 422 14.45 53.79 47.69
C GLU A 422 14.66 53.14 46.31
N LYS A 423 15.92 52.92 45.90
CA LYS A 423 16.28 52.19 44.67
C LYS A 423 16.02 50.69 44.80
N GLU A 424 16.37 50.06 45.92
CA GLU A 424 16.09 48.65 46.24
C GLU A 424 14.58 48.40 46.40
N LYS A 425 13.82 49.38 46.89
CA LYS A 425 12.35 49.41 46.92
C LYS A 425 11.74 49.67 45.53
N GLN A 426 12.46 50.34 44.63
CA GLN A 426 12.05 50.45 43.22
C GLN A 426 12.31 49.16 42.46
N THR A 427 13.46 48.48 42.66
CA THR A 427 13.70 47.15 42.09
C THR A 427 12.80 46.10 42.72
N MET A 428 12.59 46.10 44.05
CA MET A 428 11.60 45.20 44.66
C MET A 428 10.16 45.54 44.27
N ARG A 429 9.83 46.81 43.96
CA ARG A 429 8.54 47.11 43.30
C ARG A 429 8.48 46.56 41.89
N SER A 430 9.52 46.73 41.07
CA SER A 430 9.60 46.13 39.73
C SER A 430 9.48 44.61 39.81
N GLU A 431 10.20 43.96 40.72
CA GLU A 431 10.15 42.51 40.94
C GLU A 431 8.80 42.08 41.50
N ILE A 432 8.14 42.85 42.37
CA ILE A 432 6.77 42.60 42.82
C ILE A 432 5.77 42.80 41.69
N ASP A 433 5.95 43.79 40.82
CA ASP A 433 5.08 44.08 39.67
C ASP A 433 5.29 43.03 38.56
N ASP A 434 6.53 42.58 38.34
CA ASP A 434 6.93 41.48 37.44
C ASP A 434 6.46 40.12 37.98
N LEU A 435 6.54 39.88 39.30
CA LEU A 435 5.98 38.69 39.94
C LEU A 435 4.45 38.74 39.95
N HIS A 436 3.80 39.89 40.13
CA HIS A 436 2.37 40.03 39.93
C HIS A 436 1.99 39.81 38.47
N ALA A 437 2.77 40.32 37.50
CA ALA A 437 2.57 40.05 36.08
C ALA A 437 2.76 38.56 35.74
N GLN A 438 3.72 37.87 36.37
CA GLN A 438 3.90 36.43 36.25
C GLN A 438 2.79 35.64 36.95
N ILE A 439 2.32 36.06 38.12
CA ILE A 439 1.18 35.45 38.83
C ILE A 439 -0.11 35.68 38.05
N GLU A 440 -0.32 36.86 37.48
CA GLU A 440 -1.42 37.14 36.55
C GLU A 440 -1.29 36.34 35.26
N HIS A 441 -0.09 36.18 34.70
CA HIS A 441 0.15 35.38 33.51
C HIS A 441 -0.10 33.89 33.79
N VAL A 442 0.34 33.36 34.93
CA VAL A 442 0.05 31.99 35.38
C VAL A 442 -1.43 31.83 35.74
N SER A 443 -2.07 32.84 36.33
CA SER A 443 -3.52 32.83 36.64
C SER A 443 -4.37 32.97 35.37
N LYS A 444 -3.93 33.73 34.37
CA LYS A 444 -4.52 33.81 33.03
C LYS A 444 -4.29 32.51 32.28
N ASN A 445 -3.10 31.90 32.33
CA ASN A 445 -2.83 30.61 31.70
C ASN A 445 -3.58 29.46 32.38
N LYS A 446 -3.71 29.46 33.71
CA LYS A 446 -4.59 28.55 34.45
C LYS A 446 -6.05 28.80 34.10
N GLY A 447 -6.51 30.05 34.06
CA GLY A 447 -7.87 30.42 33.65
C GLY A 447 -8.17 30.12 32.19
N MET A 448 -7.18 30.19 31.29
CA MET A 448 -7.27 29.77 29.90
C MET A 448 -7.22 28.24 29.78
N SER A 449 -6.44 27.53 30.60
CA SER A 449 -6.42 26.08 30.66
C SER A 449 -7.72 25.53 31.24
N GLU A 450 -8.31 26.16 32.25
CA GLU A 450 -9.62 25.82 32.80
C GLU A 450 -10.76 26.22 31.85
N LYS A 451 -10.64 27.33 31.12
CA LYS A 451 -11.57 27.68 30.03
C LYS A 451 -11.43 26.72 28.86
N MET A 452 -10.22 26.31 28.49
CA MET A 452 -9.96 25.34 27.43
C MET A 452 -10.42 23.95 27.85
N SER A 453 -10.21 23.52 29.10
CA SER A 453 -10.79 22.29 29.66
C SER A 453 -12.31 22.36 29.61
N LYS A 454 -12.93 23.44 30.09
CA LYS A 454 -14.39 23.64 30.01
C LYS A 454 -14.91 23.80 28.58
N GLN A 455 -14.11 24.28 27.65
CA GLN A 455 -14.45 24.42 26.23
C GLN A 455 -14.28 23.10 25.49
N VAL A 456 -13.31 22.28 25.85
CA VAL A 456 -13.13 20.90 25.40
C VAL A 456 -14.19 20.00 26.02
N GLU A 457 -14.54 20.16 27.30
CA GLU A 457 -15.68 19.52 27.95
C GLU A 457 -17.00 19.97 27.32
N ALA A 458 -17.16 21.25 26.97
CA ALA A 458 -18.34 21.75 26.26
C ALA A 458 -18.36 21.35 24.78
N GLN A 459 -17.21 21.19 24.12
CA GLN A 459 -17.10 20.63 22.77
C GLN A 459 -17.34 19.12 22.79
N ILE A 460 -16.88 18.39 23.81
CA ILE A 460 -17.19 16.99 24.03
C ILE A 460 -18.67 16.84 24.38
N ALA A 461 -19.26 17.76 25.14
CA ALA A 461 -20.70 17.76 25.43
C ALA A 461 -21.54 18.14 24.20
N ASP A 462 -21.09 19.09 23.36
CA ASP A 462 -21.77 19.47 22.10
C ASP A 462 -21.56 18.39 21.02
N LEU A 463 -20.38 17.76 20.95
CA LEU A 463 -20.13 16.61 20.08
C LEU A 463 -20.87 15.37 20.57
N ASN A 464 -20.98 15.12 21.87
CA ASN A 464 -21.82 14.05 22.41
C ASN A 464 -23.30 14.37 22.22
N ALA A 465 -23.75 15.62 22.38
CA ALA A 465 -25.11 16.02 22.08
C ALA A 465 -25.43 15.88 20.59
N ARG A 466 -24.51 16.25 19.69
CA ARG A 466 -24.62 16.03 18.23
C ARG A 466 -24.47 14.56 17.84
N LEU A 467 -23.73 13.76 18.60
CA LEU A 467 -23.57 12.33 18.37
C LEU A 467 -24.78 11.55 18.92
N GLU A 468 -25.40 12.01 20.01
CA GLU A 468 -26.72 11.56 20.46
C GLU A 468 -27.83 12.02 19.52
N GLU A 469 -27.80 13.26 19.04
CA GLU A 469 -28.76 13.80 18.07
C GLU A 469 -28.61 13.11 16.71
N SER A 470 -27.37 12.85 16.27
CA SER A 470 -27.07 12.03 15.10
C SER A 470 -27.43 10.57 15.33
N ALA A 471 -27.23 9.99 16.51
CA ALA A 471 -27.65 8.62 16.82
C ALA A 471 -29.19 8.51 16.92
N ARG A 472 -29.88 9.53 17.43
CA ARG A 472 -31.34 9.64 17.40
C ARG A 472 -31.84 9.83 15.98
N ALA A 473 -31.23 10.70 15.18
CA ALA A 473 -31.57 10.87 13.76
C ALA A 473 -31.26 9.60 12.96
N ILE A 474 -30.19 8.87 13.28
CA ILE A 474 -29.89 7.56 12.69
C ILE A 474 -30.92 6.53 13.15
N GLN A 475 -31.37 6.51 14.42
CA GLN A 475 -32.47 5.64 14.86
C GLN A 475 -33.83 6.05 14.26
N GLU A 476 -34.09 7.33 14.06
CA GLU A 476 -35.30 7.87 13.43
C GLU A 476 -35.29 7.56 11.93
N HIS A 477 -34.14 7.66 11.26
CA HIS A 477 -33.95 7.19 9.89
C HIS A 477 -33.91 5.68 9.76
N LEU A 478 -33.44 4.92 10.75
CA LEU A 478 -33.49 3.45 10.76
C LEU A 478 -34.89 2.92 11.05
N SER A 479 -35.66 3.59 11.92
CA SER A 479 -37.07 3.25 12.17
C SER A 479 -37.97 3.74 11.03
N SER A 480 -37.69 4.92 10.45
CA SER A 480 -38.31 5.38 9.20
C SER A 480 -37.97 4.44 8.04
N LYS A 481 -36.72 3.99 7.90
CA LYS A 481 -36.31 2.98 6.92
C LYS A 481 -36.97 1.64 7.19
N ALA A 482 -37.02 1.16 8.44
CA ALA A 482 -37.69 -0.10 8.77
C ALA A 482 -39.20 -0.02 8.51
N ARG A 483 -39.82 1.12 8.79
CA ARG A 483 -41.22 1.40 8.47
C ARG A 483 -41.46 1.48 6.97
N LEU A 484 -40.64 2.22 6.22
CA LEU A 484 -40.70 2.29 4.76
C LEU A 484 -40.37 0.94 4.12
N GLN A 485 -39.53 0.11 4.74
CA GLN A 485 -39.18 -1.23 4.27
C GLN A 485 -40.29 -2.24 4.62
N ALA A 486 -41.06 -2.03 5.69
CA ALA A 486 -42.29 -2.75 5.98
C ALA A 486 -43.45 -2.30 5.07
N GLU A 487 -43.65 -0.99 4.88
CA GLU A 487 -44.62 -0.44 3.94
C GLU A 487 -44.28 -0.85 2.49
N ASN A 488 -43.01 -0.92 2.11
CA ASN A 488 -42.56 -1.43 0.82
C ASN A 488 -42.66 -2.96 0.74
N ALA A 489 -42.49 -3.71 1.84
CA ALA A 489 -42.77 -5.16 1.85
C ALA A 489 -44.27 -5.47 1.77
N ASP A 490 -45.13 -4.64 2.37
CA ASP A 490 -46.59 -4.74 2.25
C ASP A 490 -47.08 -4.25 0.87
N GLN A 491 -46.44 -3.23 0.28
CA GLN A 491 -46.69 -2.83 -1.12
C GLN A 491 -46.19 -3.91 -2.09
N GLN A 492 -45.01 -4.49 -1.86
CA GLN A 492 -44.48 -5.61 -2.64
C GLN A 492 -45.42 -6.82 -2.52
N ARG A 493 -45.93 -7.13 -1.32
CA ARG A 493 -46.98 -8.14 -1.14
C ARG A 493 -48.27 -7.78 -1.85
N GLN A 494 -48.74 -6.53 -1.80
CA GLN A 494 -49.94 -6.10 -2.52
C GLN A 494 -49.74 -6.15 -4.03
N ILE A 495 -48.53 -5.89 -4.53
CA ILE A 495 -48.13 -6.06 -5.92
C ILE A 495 -48.10 -7.54 -6.26
N GLU A 496 -47.47 -8.41 -5.46
CA GLU A 496 -47.47 -9.87 -5.66
C GLU A 496 -48.89 -10.47 -5.60
N ASP A 497 -49.77 -9.96 -4.74
CA ASP A 497 -51.17 -10.37 -4.65
C ASP A 497 -51.98 -9.83 -5.84
N ALA A 498 -51.67 -8.63 -6.33
CA ALA A 498 -52.29 -8.04 -7.52
C ALA A 498 -51.76 -8.65 -8.82
N GLU A 499 -50.49 -9.05 -8.88
CA GLU A 499 -49.85 -9.79 -9.98
C GLU A 499 -50.28 -11.25 -9.97
N SER A 500 -50.47 -11.87 -8.80
CA SER A 500 -51.10 -13.18 -8.65
C SER A 500 -52.54 -13.13 -9.13
N LYS A 501 -53.34 -12.12 -8.73
CA LYS A 501 -54.70 -11.89 -9.25
C LYS A 501 -54.70 -11.54 -10.73
N ALA A 502 -53.76 -10.74 -11.23
CA ALA A 502 -53.65 -10.39 -12.64
C ALA A 502 -53.15 -11.58 -13.48
N SER A 503 -52.33 -12.46 -12.93
CA SER A 503 -51.87 -13.71 -13.54
C SER A 503 -52.97 -14.75 -13.53
N ALA A 504 -53.77 -14.84 -12.46
CA ALA A 504 -54.98 -15.66 -12.40
C ALA A 504 -56.03 -15.15 -13.40
N LEU A 505 -56.33 -13.85 -13.41
CA LEU A 505 -57.23 -13.21 -14.37
C LEU A 505 -56.67 -13.22 -15.80
N SER A 506 -55.35 -13.21 -16.00
CA SER A 506 -54.73 -13.37 -17.33
C SER A 506 -54.74 -14.81 -17.80
N LYS A 507 -54.62 -15.79 -16.89
CA LYS A 507 -54.83 -17.22 -17.16
C LYS A 507 -56.30 -17.53 -17.43
N GLU A 508 -57.22 -16.89 -16.70
CA GLU A 508 -58.66 -17.00 -16.93
C GLU A 508 -59.05 -16.27 -18.22
N ARG A 509 -58.48 -15.09 -18.50
CA ARG A 509 -58.62 -14.42 -19.81
C ARG A 509 -57.98 -15.23 -20.92
N GLN A 510 -56.85 -15.90 -20.71
CA GLN A 510 -56.26 -16.83 -21.68
C GLN A 510 -57.10 -18.10 -21.83
N ALA A 511 -57.71 -18.62 -20.78
CA ALA A 511 -58.60 -19.77 -20.85
C ALA A 511 -59.93 -19.42 -21.53
N LEU A 512 -60.45 -18.21 -21.32
CA LEU A 512 -61.64 -17.68 -22.01
C LEU A 512 -61.32 -17.24 -23.44
N LEU A 513 -60.12 -16.70 -23.71
CA LEU A 513 -59.65 -16.47 -25.08
C LEU A 513 -59.39 -17.79 -25.80
N GLN A 514 -58.82 -18.79 -25.13
CA GLN A 514 -58.64 -20.14 -25.67
C GLN A 514 -59.99 -20.80 -25.88
N GLN A 515 -60.97 -20.70 -24.97
CA GLN A 515 -62.33 -21.18 -25.21
C GLN A 515 -63.04 -20.41 -26.33
N LEU A 516 -62.77 -19.11 -26.50
CA LEU A 516 -63.29 -18.31 -27.61
C LEU A 516 -62.58 -18.66 -28.93
N GLU A 517 -61.28 -18.95 -28.91
CA GLU A 517 -60.49 -19.40 -30.05
C GLU A 517 -60.73 -20.87 -30.37
N ASP A 518 -61.12 -21.70 -29.41
CA ASP A 518 -61.55 -23.09 -29.59
C ASP A 518 -63.00 -23.14 -30.04
N ALA A 519 -63.87 -22.20 -29.62
CA ALA A 519 -65.19 -22.02 -30.20
C ALA A 519 -65.12 -21.43 -31.62
N LYS A 520 -64.21 -20.48 -31.86
CA LYS A 520 -63.93 -19.97 -33.21
C LYS A 520 -63.21 -20.98 -34.07
N ARG A 521 -62.30 -21.80 -33.54
CA ARG A 521 -61.68 -22.93 -34.25
C ARG A 521 -62.67 -24.04 -34.47
N ALA A 522 -63.54 -24.39 -33.53
CA ALA A 522 -64.62 -25.34 -33.78
C ALA A 522 -65.57 -24.81 -34.88
N LEU A 523 -65.88 -23.51 -34.90
CA LEU A 523 -66.69 -22.90 -35.95
C LEU A 523 -65.93 -22.78 -37.29
N GLU A 524 -64.64 -22.43 -37.28
CA GLU A 524 -63.78 -22.36 -38.46
C GLU A 524 -63.39 -23.74 -38.97
N GLU A 525 -63.29 -24.76 -38.12
CA GLU A 525 -63.06 -26.16 -38.44
C GLU A 525 -64.37 -26.83 -38.84
N GLU A 526 -65.54 -26.43 -38.33
CA GLU A 526 -66.82 -26.87 -38.89
C GLU A 526 -67.04 -26.22 -40.26
N THR A 527 -66.69 -24.94 -40.43
CA THR A 527 -66.78 -24.25 -41.72
C THR A 527 -65.72 -24.74 -42.71
N ARG A 528 -64.47 -24.94 -42.28
CA ARG A 528 -63.39 -25.51 -43.09
C ARG A 528 -63.56 -27.00 -43.29
N ALA A 529 -64.05 -27.80 -42.34
CA ALA A 529 -64.36 -29.20 -42.59
C ALA A 529 -65.60 -29.34 -43.45
N ARG A 530 -66.55 -28.39 -43.46
CA ARG A 530 -67.65 -28.37 -44.43
C ARG A 530 -67.16 -28.00 -45.84
N GLN A 531 -66.31 -26.99 -45.98
CA GLN A 531 -65.68 -26.61 -47.25
C GLN A 531 -64.66 -27.66 -47.74
N LYS A 532 -63.91 -28.27 -46.81
CA LYS A 532 -62.92 -29.32 -47.05
C LYS A 532 -63.60 -30.66 -47.28
N LEU A 533 -64.66 -31.06 -46.60
CA LEU A 533 -65.47 -32.20 -47.04
C LEU A 533 -66.07 -31.96 -48.42
N GLN A 534 -66.48 -30.72 -48.75
CA GLN A 534 -66.97 -30.40 -50.09
C GLN A 534 -65.86 -30.35 -51.15
N SER A 535 -64.61 -30.11 -50.75
CA SER A 535 -63.41 -30.16 -51.59
C SER A 535 -62.85 -31.58 -51.71
N ASP A 536 -62.60 -32.25 -50.60
CA ASP A 536 -62.21 -33.65 -50.45
C ASP A 536 -63.25 -34.60 -51.05
N ILE A 537 -64.56 -34.32 -51.05
CA ILE A 537 -65.51 -35.14 -51.84
C ILE A 537 -65.20 -35.03 -53.33
N ARG A 538 -64.81 -33.86 -53.84
CA ARG A 538 -64.41 -33.67 -55.25
C ARG A 538 -63.00 -34.20 -55.53
N SER A 539 -62.06 -34.02 -54.59
CA SER A 539 -60.69 -34.52 -54.67
C SER A 539 -60.66 -36.04 -54.57
N LEU A 540 -61.34 -36.64 -53.60
CA LEU A 540 -61.49 -38.09 -53.48
C LEU A 540 -62.30 -38.70 -54.61
N GLN A 541 -63.22 -37.97 -55.26
CA GLN A 541 -63.80 -38.43 -56.53
C GLN A 541 -62.74 -38.48 -57.64
N SER A 542 -61.95 -37.41 -57.81
CA SER A 542 -60.84 -37.37 -58.78
C SER A 542 -59.69 -38.32 -58.45
N GLU A 543 -59.43 -38.57 -57.17
CA GLU A 543 -58.38 -39.47 -56.67
C GLU A 543 -58.86 -40.92 -56.66
N ILE A 544 -60.16 -41.22 -56.49
CA ILE A 544 -60.68 -42.57 -56.73
C ILE A 544 -60.56 -42.94 -58.20
N ASP A 545 -60.75 -41.99 -59.12
CA ASP A 545 -60.55 -42.25 -60.55
C ASP A 545 -59.05 -42.36 -60.89
N ASN A 546 -58.17 -41.46 -60.40
CA ASN A 546 -56.72 -41.56 -60.62
C ASN A 546 -56.06 -42.75 -59.90
N LEU A 547 -56.52 -43.13 -58.69
CA LEU A 547 -56.01 -44.30 -57.96
C LEU A 547 -56.52 -45.62 -58.54
N ARG A 548 -57.57 -45.62 -59.37
CA ARG A 548 -57.91 -46.79 -60.18
C ARG A 548 -56.91 -46.97 -61.32
N GLU A 549 -56.56 -45.88 -62.00
CA GLU A 549 -55.54 -45.88 -63.06
C GLU A 549 -54.16 -46.29 -62.51
N GLN A 550 -53.73 -45.72 -61.37
CA GLN A 550 -52.47 -46.09 -60.70
C GLN A 550 -52.49 -47.49 -60.06
N LEU A 551 -53.65 -48.04 -59.69
CA LEU A 551 -53.77 -49.41 -59.17
C LEU A 551 -53.69 -50.46 -60.28
N GLU A 552 -54.00 -50.10 -61.53
CA GLU A 552 -53.75 -50.95 -62.70
C GLU A 552 -52.25 -50.91 -63.08
N GLU A 553 -51.60 -49.74 -63.08
CA GLU A 553 -50.14 -49.63 -63.30
C GLU A 553 -49.29 -50.33 -62.20
N GLU A 554 -49.65 -50.20 -60.93
CA GLU A 554 -48.94 -50.90 -59.82
C GLU A 554 -49.19 -52.42 -59.79
N GLN A 555 -50.23 -52.91 -60.46
CA GLN A 555 -50.41 -54.36 -60.64
C GLN A 555 -49.45 -54.95 -61.67
N GLU A 556 -49.04 -54.19 -62.69
CA GLU A 556 -47.97 -54.59 -63.61
C GLU A 556 -46.58 -54.42 -62.97
N SER A 557 -46.30 -53.32 -62.28
CA SER A 557 -45.03 -53.08 -61.55
C SER A 557 -44.70 -54.21 -60.57
N LYS A 558 -45.70 -54.66 -59.80
CA LYS A 558 -45.57 -55.75 -58.82
C LYS A 558 -45.25 -57.10 -59.45
N ALA A 559 -45.68 -57.35 -60.70
CA ALA A 559 -45.40 -58.60 -61.40
C ALA A 559 -43.91 -58.74 -61.78
N ASP A 560 -43.24 -57.63 -62.13
CA ASP A 560 -41.82 -57.64 -62.50
C ASP A 560 -40.88 -57.60 -61.28
N LEU A 561 -41.25 -56.92 -60.18
CA LEU A 561 -40.47 -56.95 -58.94
C LEU A 561 -40.43 -58.37 -58.31
N LEU A 562 -41.52 -59.15 -58.45
CA LEU A 562 -41.55 -60.56 -58.04
C LEU A 562 -40.59 -61.47 -58.85
N ARG A 563 -40.22 -61.08 -60.08
CA ARG A 563 -39.20 -61.79 -60.87
C ARG A 563 -37.78 -61.51 -60.40
N GLN A 564 -37.50 -60.32 -59.89
CA GLN A 564 -36.15 -59.92 -59.45
C GLN A 564 -35.79 -60.49 -58.07
N LEU A 565 -36.74 -60.56 -57.14
CA LEU A 565 -36.54 -61.14 -55.80
C LEU A 565 -36.14 -62.63 -55.83
N SER A 566 -36.56 -63.35 -56.88
CA SER A 566 -36.23 -64.77 -57.09
C SER A 566 -34.74 -65.02 -57.38
N ARG A 567 -34.03 -64.05 -58.00
CA ARG A 567 -32.59 -64.18 -58.29
C ARG A 567 -31.72 -63.94 -57.05
N ALA A 568 -32.01 -62.90 -56.27
CA ALA A 568 -31.24 -62.56 -55.08
C ALA A 568 -31.22 -63.69 -54.02
N ASN A 569 -32.30 -64.46 -53.91
CA ASN A 569 -32.37 -65.60 -52.98
C ASN A 569 -31.51 -66.82 -53.39
N ALA A 570 -31.10 -66.93 -54.66
CA ALA A 570 -30.21 -68.00 -55.10
C ALA A 570 -28.75 -67.75 -54.69
N GLU A 571 -28.32 -66.49 -54.69
CA GLU A 571 -26.94 -66.08 -54.38
C GLU A 571 -26.66 -66.14 -52.87
N ALA A 572 -27.65 -65.80 -52.03
CA ALA A 572 -27.55 -65.95 -50.57
C ALA A 572 -27.37 -67.41 -50.11
N GLN A 573 -27.93 -68.37 -50.86
CA GLN A 573 -27.81 -69.80 -50.56
C GLN A 573 -26.38 -70.33 -50.80
N GLN A 574 -25.66 -69.73 -51.76
CA GLN A 574 -24.33 -70.17 -52.21
C GLN A 574 -23.20 -69.81 -51.22
N TRP A 575 -23.41 -68.80 -50.38
CA TRP A 575 -22.46 -68.39 -49.34
C TRP A 575 -22.55 -69.21 -48.06
N ARG A 576 -23.70 -69.83 -47.75
CA ARG A 576 -23.82 -70.76 -46.61
C ARG A 576 -23.01 -72.04 -46.82
N THR A 577 -23.01 -72.60 -48.03
CA THR A 577 -22.32 -73.87 -48.33
C THR A 577 -20.78 -73.77 -48.33
N LYS A 578 -20.21 -72.56 -48.30
CA LYS A 578 -18.75 -72.35 -48.19
C LYS A 578 -18.23 -72.24 -46.75
N TYR A 579 -19.11 -72.06 -45.76
CA TYR A 579 -18.70 -71.89 -44.36
C TYR A 579 -18.73 -73.21 -43.56
N GLU A 580 -19.34 -74.27 -44.11
CA GLU A 580 -19.52 -75.57 -43.44
C GLU A 580 -18.47 -76.63 -43.83
N SER A 581 -17.52 -76.36 -44.74
CA SER A 581 -16.62 -77.38 -45.30
C SER A 581 -15.13 -77.33 -44.90
N GLU A 582 -14.61 -76.23 -44.33
CA GLU A 582 -13.15 -76.08 -44.06
C GLU A 582 -12.80 -75.61 -42.63
N GLY A 583 -13.70 -75.85 -41.67
CA GLY A 583 -13.54 -75.45 -40.26
C GLY A 583 -12.63 -76.32 -39.38
N MET A 584 -11.64 -77.05 -39.93
CA MET A 584 -10.82 -78.03 -39.17
C MET A 584 -9.31 -78.00 -39.53
N ALA A 585 -8.71 -76.82 -39.61
CA ALA A 585 -7.24 -76.68 -39.65
C ALA A 585 -6.73 -75.33 -39.11
N ARG A 586 -6.64 -75.18 -37.77
CA ARG A 586 -5.62 -74.42 -37.00
C ARG A 586 -6.01 -74.29 -35.53
N ALA A 587 -5.88 -75.39 -34.79
CA ALA A 587 -6.08 -75.41 -33.34
C ALA A 587 -4.86 -74.88 -32.54
N GLU A 588 -3.75 -74.54 -33.21
CA GLU A 588 -2.46 -74.24 -32.56
C GLU A 588 -2.14 -72.73 -32.47
N GLU A 589 -2.74 -71.87 -33.30
CA GLU A 589 -2.59 -70.40 -33.18
C GLU A 589 -3.37 -69.81 -31.99
N LEU A 590 -4.26 -70.59 -31.37
CA LEU A 590 -5.19 -70.12 -30.34
C LEU A 590 -4.60 -70.17 -28.91
N GLU A 591 -3.56 -70.98 -28.67
CA GLU A 591 -2.87 -71.02 -27.35
C GLU A 591 -1.89 -69.86 -27.16
N GLU A 592 -1.23 -69.38 -28.21
CA GLU A 592 -0.28 -68.26 -28.08
C GLU A 592 -0.99 -66.91 -27.93
N ALA A 593 -2.14 -66.74 -28.61
CA ALA A 593 -3.06 -65.62 -28.37
C ALA A 593 -3.55 -65.57 -26.92
N LYS A 594 -3.78 -66.75 -26.30
CA LYS A 594 -4.23 -66.89 -24.91
C LYS A 594 -3.20 -66.38 -23.91
N ARG A 595 -1.89 -66.66 -24.11
CA ARG A 595 -0.81 -66.10 -23.28
C ARG A 595 -0.69 -64.57 -23.41
N LYS A 596 -0.80 -64.02 -24.62
CA LYS A 596 -0.76 -62.56 -24.85
C LYS A 596 -1.98 -61.84 -24.26
N LEU A 597 -3.16 -62.45 -24.31
CA LEU A 597 -4.36 -61.93 -23.64
C LEU A 597 -4.26 -62.03 -22.12
N GLN A 598 -3.63 -63.07 -21.57
CA GLN A 598 -3.49 -63.25 -20.12
C GLN A 598 -2.55 -62.22 -19.49
N ILE A 599 -1.47 -61.79 -20.18
CA ILE A 599 -0.60 -60.69 -19.72
C ILE A 599 -1.34 -59.34 -19.80
N LYS A 600 -2.05 -59.05 -20.90
CA LYS A 600 -2.85 -57.82 -21.02
C LYS A 600 -4.00 -57.75 -20.02
N LEU A 601 -4.60 -58.90 -19.68
CA LEU A 601 -5.58 -59.01 -18.60
C LEU A 601 -4.93 -58.66 -17.26
N GLN A 602 -3.73 -59.20 -16.97
CA GLN A 602 -3.01 -58.94 -15.73
C GLN A 602 -2.56 -57.47 -15.60
N GLU A 603 -2.15 -56.82 -16.69
CA GLU A 603 -1.85 -55.38 -16.72
C GLU A 603 -3.11 -54.51 -16.53
N ALA A 604 -4.24 -54.91 -17.14
CA ALA A 604 -5.52 -54.23 -16.96
C ALA A 604 -6.09 -54.43 -15.54
N GLU A 605 -5.95 -55.62 -14.97
CA GLU A 605 -6.28 -55.93 -13.58
C GLU A 605 -5.41 -55.13 -12.62
N GLN A 606 -4.10 -55.05 -12.84
CA GLN A 606 -3.19 -54.27 -12.00
C GLN A 606 -3.43 -52.76 -12.11
N ALA A 607 -3.80 -52.25 -13.29
CA ALA A 607 -4.26 -50.88 -13.48
C ALA A 607 -5.60 -50.61 -12.77
N ALA A 608 -6.54 -51.57 -12.82
CA ALA A 608 -7.81 -51.51 -12.13
C ALA A 608 -7.66 -51.61 -10.59
N GLU A 609 -6.74 -52.45 -10.09
CA GLU A 609 -6.36 -52.51 -8.68
C GLU A 609 -5.70 -51.20 -8.23
N THR A 610 -4.83 -50.61 -9.05
CA THR A 610 -4.21 -49.32 -8.74
C THR A 610 -5.25 -48.19 -8.72
N ALA A 611 -6.21 -48.21 -9.64
CA ALA A 611 -7.35 -47.30 -9.64
C ALA A 611 -8.26 -47.51 -8.42
N ASN A 612 -8.60 -48.77 -8.08
CA ASN A 612 -9.40 -49.11 -6.89
C ASN A 612 -8.69 -48.79 -5.58
N ALA A 613 -7.37 -48.95 -5.49
CA ALA A 613 -6.59 -48.53 -4.32
C ALA A 613 -6.64 -47.00 -4.15
N LYS A 614 -6.63 -46.25 -5.27
CA LYS A 614 -6.76 -44.79 -5.29
C LYS A 614 -8.18 -44.33 -4.97
N VAL A 615 -9.21 -45.02 -5.46
CA VAL A 615 -10.61 -44.80 -5.08
C VAL A 615 -10.82 -45.13 -3.60
N SER A 616 -10.27 -46.24 -3.09
CA SER A 616 -10.34 -46.61 -1.66
C SER A 616 -9.59 -45.62 -0.77
N GLN A 617 -8.46 -45.05 -1.22
CA GLN A 617 -7.82 -43.93 -0.52
C GLN A 617 -8.69 -42.68 -0.52
N LEU A 618 -9.31 -42.33 -1.66
CA LEU A 618 -10.21 -41.19 -1.76
C LEU A 618 -11.47 -41.38 -0.90
N GLU A 619 -12.05 -42.58 -0.85
CA GLU A 619 -13.16 -42.94 0.05
C GLU A 619 -12.74 -42.88 1.52
N LYS A 620 -11.52 -43.31 1.88
CA LYS A 620 -10.98 -43.13 3.25
C LYS A 620 -10.80 -41.66 3.59
N THR A 621 -10.29 -40.81 2.67
CA THR A 621 -10.20 -39.37 2.91
C THR A 621 -11.58 -38.71 2.98
N LYS A 622 -12.54 -39.15 2.17
CA LYS A 622 -13.93 -38.69 2.22
C LYS A 622 -14.58 -39.07 3.54
N ALA A 623 -14.46 -40.32 3.98
CA ALA A 623 -14.96 -40.77 5.27
C ALA A 623 -14.30 -40.04 6.45
N ARG A 624 -13.00 -39.72 6.36
CA ARG A 624 -12.29 -38.91 7.37
C ARG A 624 -12.81 -37.48 7.42
N LEU A 625 -12.94 -36.81 6.26
CA LEU A 625 -13.50 -35.44 6.17
C LEU A 625 -14.99 -35.39 6.57
N GLN A 626 -15.73 -36.46 6.31
CA GLN A 626 -17.13 -36.59 6.70
C GLN A 626 -17.27 -36.83 8.20
N GLY A 627 -16.38 -37.63 8.82
CA GLY A 627 -16.27 -37.73 10.27
C GLY A 627 -15.83 -36.42 10.93
N GLU A 628 -14.83 -35.72 10.39
CA GLU A 628 -14.42 -34.38 10.85
C GLU A 628 -15.58 -33.37 10.76
N MET A 629 -16.42 -33.46 9.73
CA MET A 629 -17.63 -32.64 9.59
C MET A 629 -18.72 -33.03 10.60
N GLU A 630 -18.93 -34.32 10.84
CA GLU A 630 -19.90 -34.82 11.83
C GLU A 630 -19.47 -34.44 13.27
N ASP A 631 -18.19 -34.56 13.60
CA ASP A 631 -17.61 -34.11 14.88
C ASP A 631 -17.77 -32.59 15.06
N LEU A 632 -17.47 -31.78 14.03
CA LEU A 632 -17.68 -30.33 14.07
C LEU A 632 -19.17 -29.95 14.19
N MET A 633 -20.08 -30.70 13.56
CA MET A 633 -21.52 -30.51 13.76
C MET A 633 -21.94 -30.80 15.21
N VAL A 634 -21.44 -31.89 15.80
CA VAL A 634 -21.69 -32.23 17.21
C VAL A 634 -21.14 -31.15 18.15
N ASP A 635 -19.95 -30.60 17.90
CA ASP A 635 -19.40 -29.50 18.70
C ASP A 635 -20.19 -28.19 18.53
N VAL A 636 -20.71 -27.89 17.34
CA VAL A 636 -21.62 -26.74 17.12
C VAL A 636 -22.95 -26.95 17.85
N GLU A 637 -23.55 -28.13 17.78
CA GLU A 637 -24.78 -28.46 18.53
C GLU A 637 -24.56 -28.37 20.05
N ARG A 638 -23.42 -28.87 20.54
CA ARG A 638 -23.02 -28.78 21.95
C ARG A 638 -22.78 -27.34 22.40
N SER A 639 -22.15 -26.53 21.56
CA SER A 639 -21.94 -25.10 21.80
C SER A 639 -23.27 -24.33 21.85
N ASN A 640 -24.18 -24.58 20.90
CA ASN A 640 -25.52 -24.00 20.88
C ASN A 640 -26.38 -24.44 22.07
N ALA A 641 -26.27 -25.71 22.50
CA ALA A 641 -26.95 -26.21 23.70
C ALA A 641 -26.42 -25.50 24.97
N ASN A 642 -25.10 -25.32 25.08
CA ASN A 642 -24.48 -24.58 26.17
C ASN A 642 -24.90 -23.09 26.17
N ALA A 643 -24.89 -22.42 25.02
CA ALA A 643 -25.36 -21.05 24.88
C ALA A 643 -26.84 -20.91 25.30
N THR A 644 -27.71 -21.81 24.83
CA THR A 644 -29.13 -21.88 25.22
C THR A 644 -29.31 -22.12 26.73
N MET A 645 -28.45 -22.93 27.35
CA MET A 645 -28.46 -23.17 28.80
C MET A 645 -28.02 -21.92 29.58
N LEU A 646 -27.00 -21.21 29.11
CA LEU A 646 -26.50 -19.97 29.70
C LEU A 646 -27.53 -18.85 29.57
N GLU A 647 -28.19 -18.69 28.42
CA GLU A 647 -29.31 -17.74 28.27
C GLU A 647 -30.46 -18.03 29.26
N LYS A 648 -30.83 -19.31 29.43
CA LYS A 648 -31.86 -19.68 30.42
C LYS A 648 -31.43 -19.36 31.86
N LYS A 649 -30.15 -19.53 32.20
CA LYS A 649 -29.60 -19.11 33.50
C LYS A 649 -29.62 -17.59 33.66
N GLN A 650 -29.18 -16.84 32.64
CA GLN A 650 -29.18 -15.38 32.65
C GLN A 650 -30.60 -14.84 32.86
N ARG A 651 -31.58 -15.27 32.05
CA ARG A 651 -32.99 -14.86 32.18
C ARG A 651 -33.58 -15.19 33.56
N ASN A 652 -33.16 -16.29 34.19
CA ASN A 652 -33.57 -16.61 35.56
C ASN A 652 -32.94 -15.66 36.60
N PHE A 653 -31.65 -15.32 36.46
CA PHE A 653 -31.02 -14.31 37.31
C PHE A 653 -31.67 -12.93 37.11
N ASP A 654 -31.88 -12.50 35.88
CA ASP A 654 -32.54 -11.22 35.54
C ASP A 654 -33.94 -11.14 36.16
N LYS A 655 -34.71 -12.24 36.12
CA LYS A 655 -36.01 -12.35 36.77
C LYS A 655 -35.92 -12.20 38.29
N THR A 656 -34.96 -12.86 38.94
CA THR A 656 -34.75 -12.73 40.38
C THR A 656 -34.29 -11.32 40.77
N VAL A 657 -33.42 -10.69 39.98
CA VAL A 657 -33.02 -9.28 40.19
C VAL A 657 -34.22 -8.35 40.06
N ALA A 658 -35.03 -8.48 39.00
CA ALA A 658 -36.23 -7.67 38.80
C ALA A 658 -37.28 -7.85 39.92
N GLU A 659 -37.43 -9.07 40.46
CA GLU A 659 -38.28 -9.34 41.63
C GLU A 659 -37.77 -8.62 42.89
N TRP A 660 -36.46 -8.61 43.14
CA TRP A 660 -35.87 -7.84 44.25
C TRP A 660 -35.96 -6.32 44.04
N GLU A 661 -35.73 -5.82 42.82
CA GLU A 661 -35.85 -4.39 42.49
C GLU A 661 -37.30 -3.89 42.61
N ALA A 662 -38.30 -4.72 42.27
CA ALA A 662 -39.70 -4.41 42.56
C ALA A 662 -39.92 -4.29 44.06
N ARG A 663 -39.46 -5.28 44.84
CA ARG A 663 -39.61 -5.33 46.29
C ARG A 663 -38.93 -4.16 47.02
N VAL A 664 -37.77 -3.71 46.55
CA VAL A 664 -37.07 -2.52 47.05
C VAL A 664 -37.86 -1.25 46.74
N ARG A 665 -38.42 -1.12 45.54
CA ARG A 665 -39.28 0.03 45.17
C ARG A 665 -40.55 0.09 46.01
N ASP A 666 -41.20 -1.04 46.27
CA ASP A 666 -42.40 -1.11 47.11
C ASP A 666 -42.08 -0.67 48.55
N LEU A 667 -41.03 -1.23 49.16
CA LEU A 667 -40.57 -0.84 50.51
C LEU A 667 -40.13 0.63 50.60
N GLN A 668 -39.54 1.17 49.53
CA GLN A 668 -39.18 2.59 49.48
C GLN A 668 -40.43 3.49 49.40
N GLY A 669 -41.45 3.09 48.65
CA GLY A 669 -42.75 3.77 48.63
C GLY A 669 -43.47 3.75 49.97
N GLU A 670 -43.44 2.62 50.69
CA GLU A 670 -43.95 2.51 52.06
C GLU A 670 -43.20 3.45 53.03
N LEU A 671 -41.87 3.48 52.94
CA LEU A 671 -41.03 4.37 53.76
C LEU A 671 -41.31 5.86 53.48
N GLU A 672 -41.44 6.25 52.22
CA GLU A 672 -41.76 7.63 51.83
C GLU A 672 -43.15 8.07 52.32
N ASN A 673 -44.14 7.17 52.26
CA ASN A 673 -45.48 7.41 52.81
C ASN A 673 -45.43 7.56 54.35
N ALA A 674 -44.77 6.65 55.06
CA ALA A 674 -44.62 6.73 56.52
C ALA A 674 -43.89 8.02 56.97
N GLN A 675 -42.85 8.44 56.24
CA GLN A 675 -42.16 9.71 56.49
C GLN A 675 -43.06 10.93 56.24
N LYS A 676 -43.91 10.87 55.20
CA LYS A 676 -44.86 11.95 54.87
C LYS A 676 -45.95 12.07 55.94
N GLU A 677 -46.49 10.96 56.43
CA GLU A 677 -47.43 10.92 57.55
C GLU A 677 -46.79 11.45 58.84
N ALA A 678 -45.58 11.00 59.19
CA ALA A 678 -44.85 11.51 60.35
C ALA A 678 -44.60 13.04 60.28
N ARG A 679 -44.29 13.59 59.09
CA ARG A 679 -44.19 15.05 58.88
C ARG A 679 -45.54 15.74 59.01
N SER A 680 -46.64 15.12 58.57
CA SER A 680 -48.00 15.64 58.72
C SER A 680 -48.39 15.73 60.19
N TYR A 681 -48.22 14.65 60.96
CA TYR A 681 -48.50 14.64 62.40
C TYR A 681 -47.61 15.60 63.18
N SER A 682 -46.34 15.76 62.78
CA SER A 682 -45.46 16.79 63.35
C SER A 682 -45.98 18.21 63.08
N ALA A 683 -46.43 18.50 61.85
CA ALA A 683 -47.02 19.78 61.50
C ALA A 683 -48.35 20.05 62.24
N GLU A 684 -49.18 19.03 62.45
CA GLU A 684 -50.39 19.13 63.27
C GLU A 684 -50.04 19.39 64.74
N LEU A 685 -49.07 18.69 65.31
CA LEU A 685 -48.58 18.92 66.67
C LEU A 685 -48.06 20.36 66.85
N TYR A 686 -47.27 20.88 65.90
CA TYR A 686 -46.81 22.27 65.94
C TYR A 686 -47.97 23.27 65.82
N ARG A 687 -48.97 23.00 64.96
CA ARG A 687 -50.15 23.86 64.83
C ARG A 687 -50.98 23.87 66.13
N THR A 688 -51.16 22.73 66.77
CA THR A 688 -51.88 22.62 68.05
C THR A 688 -51.10 23.30 69.19
N LYS A 689 -49.77 23.20 69.22
CA LYS A 689 -48.92 23.94 70.17
C LYS A 689 -49.04 25.45 69.96
N ALA A 690 -48.95 25.94 68.73
CA ALA A 690 -49.10 27.36 68.43
C ALA A 690 -50.48 27.89 68.85
N GLN A 691 -51.56 27.13 68.63
CA GLN A 691 -52.91 27.49 69.11
C GLN A 691 -53.02 27.49 70.65
N PHE A 692 -52.31 26.58 71.33
CA PHE A 692 -52.25 26.56 72.79
C PHE A 692 -51.47 27.77 73.35
N GLU A 693 -50.33 28.10 72.74
CA GLU A 693 -49.51 29.26 73.07
C GLU A 693 -50.29 30.57 72.82
N GLU A 694 -50.91 30.73 71.65
CA GLU A 694 -51.81 31.86 71.32
C GLU A 694 -52.97 31.98 72.32
N SER A 695 -53.59 30.85 72.72
CA SER A 695 -54.64 30.87 73.75
C SER A 695 -54.08 31.29 75.13
N ASN A 696 -52.83 30.97 75.45
CA ASN A 696 -52.18 31.35 76.70
C ASN A 696 -51.77 32.82 76.71
N ASP A 697 -51.24 33.34 75.60
CA ASP A 697 -50.92 34.76 75.40
C ASP A 697 -52.18 35.62 75.47
N ASN A 698 -53.30 35.16 74.91
CA ASN A 698 -54.61 35.82 75.06
C ASN A 698 -55.06 35.86 76.54
N ILE A 699 -54.84 34.79 77.30
CA ILE A 699 -55.12 34.76 78.75
C ILE A 699 -54.19 35.71 79.52
N GLU A 700 -52.92 35.84 79.15
CA GLU A 700 -52.01 36.82 79.73
C GLU A 700 -52.38 38.26 79.39
N SER A 701 -52.74 38.53 78.13
CA SER A 701 -53.18 39.85 77.67
C SER A 701 -54.41 40.31 78.46
N LEU A 702 -55.43 39.46 78.57
CA LEU A 702 -56.64 39.72 79.37
C LEU A 702 -56.33 39.94 80.86
N LYS A 703 -55.33 39.26 81.43
CA LYS A 703 -54.87 39.51 82.81
C LYS A 703 -54.20 40.89 82.95
N ARG A 704 -53.39 41.30 81.98
CA ARG A 704 -52.72 42.62 81.98
C ARG A 704 -53.73 43.74 81.77
N GLU A 705 -54.66 43.59 80.84
CA GLU A 705 -55.74 44.56 80.58
C GLU A 705 -56.63 44.73 81.82
N ASN A 706 -57.05 43.63 82.47
CA ASN A 706 -57.85 43.69 83.70
C ASN A 706 -57.08 44.32 84.88
N LYS A 707 -55.74 44.16 84.94
CA LYS A 707 -54.89 44.90 85.89
C LYS A 707 -54.85 46.39 85.56
N ASN A 708 -54.59 46.75 84.31
CA ASN A 708 -54.52 48.15 83.86
C ASN A 708 -55.84 48.88 84.12
N LEU A 709 -56.99 48.23 83.86
CA LEU A 709 -58.31 48.78 84.18
C LEU A 709 -58.53 48.93 85.69
N ALA A 710 -58.01 48.02 86.51
CA ALA A 710 -58.06 48.16 87.97
C ALA A 710 -57.17 49.31 88.48
N ASP A 711 -55.98 49.47 87.92
CA ASP A 711 -55.05 50.57 88.22
C ASP A 711 -55.65 51.93 87.75
N GLU A 712 -56.26 52.00 86.55
CA GLU A 712 -56.94 53.20 86.03
C GLU A 712 -58.19 53.58 86.85
N ILE A 713 -58.97 52.59 87.30
CA ILE A 713 -60.07 52.82 88.26
C ILE A 713 -59.53 53.39 89.59
N HIS A 714 -58.37 52.92 90.06
CA HIS A 714 -57.73 53.46 91.27
C HIS A 714 -57.27 54.91 91.07
N ASP A 715 -56.55 55.20 89.99
CA ASP A 715 -56.07 56.56 89.67
C ASP A 715 -57.22 57.56 89.49
N LEU A 716 -58.29 57.17 88.81
CA LEU A 716 -59.49 58.01 88.65
C LEU A 716 -60.24 58.21 89.97
N THR A 717 -60.20 57.24 90.89
CA THR A 717 -60.78 57.36 92.23
C THR A 717 -59.97 58.33 93.11
N ASP A 718 -58.65 58.28 92.99
CA ASP A 718 -57.73 59.20 93.69
C ASP A 718 -57.89 60.63 93.13
N GLN A 719 -57.99 60.81 91.80
CA GLN A 719 -58.29 62.10 91.18
C GLN A 719 -59.65 62.68 91.61
N LEU A 720 -60.68 61.84 91.78
CA LEU A 720 -61.99 62.26 92.27
C LEU A 720 -62.00 62.65 93.75
N THR A 721 -61.14 62.04 94.57
CA THR A 721 -61.01 62.40 95.99
C THR A 721 -60.12 63.64 96.23
N GLU A 722 -59.25 64.01 95.29
CA GLU A 722 -58.51 65.29 95.29
C GLU A 722 -59.36 66.54 94.90
N GLY A 723 -60.65 66.41 94.58
CA GLY A 723 -61.52 67.53 94.12
C GLY A 723 -61.92 68.56 95.21
N GLY A 724 -60.94 69.17 95.90
CA GLY A 724 -61.07 69.57 97.31
C GLY A 724 -60.77 71.01 97.75
N ARG A 725 -60.45 71.98 96.85
CA ARG A 725 -60.44 73.47 97.01
C ARG A 725 -59.07 74.16 97.05
N SER A 726 -59.09 75.35 96.41
CA SER A 726 -58.35 76.59 96.71
C SER A 726 -57.05 76.85 95.94
N VAL A 727 -56.60 78.12 95.97
CA VAL A 727 -55.49 78.68 95.16
C VAL A 727 -54.19 77.87 95.25
N HIS A 728 -53.95 77.17 96.36
CA HIS A 728 -52.76 76.34 96.52
C HIS A 728 -52.74 75.12 95.58
N GLU A 729 -53.92 74.60 95.20
CA GLU A 729 -54.05 73.56 94.17
C GLU A 729 -53.68 74.10 92.78
N VAL A 730 -53.99 75.36 92.48
CA VAL A 730 -53.63 76.00 91.19
C VAL A 730 -52.10 76.15 91.05
N GLU A 731 -51.39 76.45 92.14
CA GLU A 731 -49.92 76.45 92.13
C GLU A 731 -49.32 75.04 92.05
N LYS A 732 -49.94 74.02 92.67
CA LYS A 732 -49.57 72.60 92.52
C LYS A 732 -49.77 72.13 91.06
N ILE A 733 -50.89 72.49 90.44
CA ILE A 733 -51.20 72.22 89.03
C ILE A 733 -50.22 72.95 88.11
N ARG A 734 -49.93 74.23 88.36
CA ARG A 734 -48.94 74.97 87.56
C ARG A 734 -47.56 74.31 87.61
N ARG A 735 -47.08 73.88 88.78
CA ARG A 735 -45.80 73.16 88.88
C ARG A 735 -45.84 71.81 88.16
N ARG A 736 -46.96 71.08 88.21
CA ARG A 736 -47.15 69.85 87.43
C ARG A 736 -47.06 70.13 85.92
N LEU A 737 -47.74 71.17 85.42
CA LEU A 737 -47.67 71.61 84.02
C LEU A 737 -46.29 72.14 83.61
N GLU A 738 -45.53 72.76 84.51
CA GLU A 738 -44.13 73.16 84.26
C GLU A 738 -43.23 71.92 84.12
N MET A 739 -43.41 70.89 84.96
CA MET A 739 -42.69 69.60 84.85
C MET A 739 -43.09 68.83 83.58
N GLU A 740 -44.39 68.71 83.28
CA GLU A 740 -44.88 68.07 82.04
C GLU A 740 -44.31 68.77 80.79
N LYS A 741 -44.14 70.10 80.81
CA LYS A 741 -43.50 70.84 79.72
C LYS A 741 -42.00 70.51 79.60
N GLU A 742 -41.28 70.40 80.71
CA GLU A 742 -39.86 70.01 80.70
C GLU A 742 -39.68 68.57 80.21
N GLU A 743 -40.55 67.64 80.62
CA GLU A 743 -40.58 66.25 80.14
C GLU A 743 -40.90 66.17 78.63
N LEU A 744 -41.89 66.92 78.14
CA LEU A 744 -42.20 66.99 76.71
C LEU A 744 -41.09 67.63 75.88
N GLN A 745 -40.37 68.61 76.42
CA GLN A 745 -39.22 69.20 75.73
C GLN A 745 -38.04 68.23 75.67
N ALA A 746 -37.74 67.51 76.75
CA ALA A 746 -36.71 66.47 76.77
C ALA A 746 -37.03 65.34 75.76
N ALA A 747 -38.29 64.90 75.70
CA ALA A 747 -38.74 63.90 74.73
C ALA A 747 -38.64 64.39 73.27
N LEU A 748 -38.84 65.69 73.01
CA LEU A 748 -38.64 66.28 71.69
C LEU A 748 -37.16 66.32 71.32
N GLU A 749 -36.28 66.77 72.23
CA GLU A 749 -34.82 66.83 72.01
C GLU A 749 -34.23 65.42 71.80
N GLU A 750 -34.75 64.39 72.51
CA GLU A 750 -34.40 62.98 72.28
C GLU A 750 -34.88 62.48 70.91
N ALA A 751 -36.10 62.84 70.49
CA ALA A 751 -36.64 62.48 69.18
C ALA A 751 -35.91 63.17 68.01
N GLU A 752 -35.51 64.43 68.16
CA GLU A 752 -34.70 65.16 67.17
C GLU A 752 -33.29 64.55 67.06
N SER A 753 -32.64 64.23 68.19
CA SER A 753 -31.35 63.50 68.21
C SER A 753 -31.45 62.12 67.56
N ALA A 754 -32.53 61.38 67.81
CA ALA A 754 -32.78 60.09 67.16
C ALA A 754 -32.99 60.24 65.65
N LEU A 755 -33.71 61.29 65.21
CA LEU A 755 -33.92 61.59 63.79
C LEU A 755 -32.60 61.93 63.09
N GLU A 756 -31.77 62.82 63.65
CA GLU A 756 -30.45 63.15 63.09
C GLU A 756 -29.55 61.91 62.95
N GLN A 757 -29.58 61.01 63.94
CA GLN A 757 -28.83 59.75 63.88
C GLN A 757 -29.33 58.82 62.77
N GLU A 758 -30.63 58.72 62.55
CA GLU A 758 -31.21 57.93 61.45
C GLU A 758 -30.94 58.58 60.08
N GLU A 759 -31.06 59.90 59.94
CA GLU A 759 -30.68 60.61 58.71
C GLU A 759 -29.19 60.42 58.38
N ALA A 760 -28.31 60.46 59.39
CA ALA A 760 -26.89 60.17 59.23
C ALA A 760 -26.61 58.70 58.84
N LYS A 761 -27.39 57.73 59.37
CA LYS A 761 -27.32 56.32 58.93
C LYS A 761 -27.75 56.19 57.47
N VAL A 762 -28.88 56.80 57.09
CA VAL A 762 -29.39 56.81 55.71
C VAL A 762 -28.39 57.43 54.74
N ALA A 763 -27.76 58.56 55.10
CA ALA A 763 -26.74 59.21 54.29
C ALA A 763 -25.51 58.32 54.07
N ARG A 764 -25.01 57.65 55.14
CA ARG A 764 -23.90 56.68 55.03
C ARG A 764 -24.26 55.52 54.10
N SER A 765 -25.42 54.89 54.29
CA SER A 765 -25.89 53.79 53.44
C SER A 765 -26.09 54.22 51.97
N GLN A 766 -26.54 55.45 51.72
CA GLN A 766 -26.64 55.99 50.35
C GLN A 766 -25.27 56.16 49.68
N LEU A 767 -24.26 56.65 50.41
CA LEU A 767 -22.89 56.76 49.92
C LEU A 767 -22.26 55.39 49.66
N GLU A 768 -22.47 54.42 50.55
CA GLU A 768 -22.01 53.04 50.38
C GLU A 768 -22.67 52.38 49.16
N ILE A 769 -23.98 52.52 48.97
CA ILE A 769 -24.69 52.05 47.78
C ILE A 769 -24.17 52.73 46.51
N ALA A 770 -23.80 54.02 46.56
CA ALA A 770 -23.21 54.72 45.42
C ALA A 770 -21.81 54.20 45.07
N ALA A 771 -20.96 53.96 46.09
CA ALA A 771 -19.63 53.38 45.91
C ALA A 771 -19.70 51.94 45.35
N ILE A 772 -20.60 51.10 45.90
CA ILE A 772 -20.84 49.74 45.41
C ILE A 772 -21.32 49.75 43.96
N ARG A 773 -22.19 50.70 43.57
CA ARG A 773 -22.62 50.85 42.15
C ARG A 773 -21.44 51.22 41.25
N GLN A 774 -20.62 52.19 41.65
CA GLN A 774 -19.45 52.59 40.86
C GLN A 774 -18.44 51.45 40.71
N GLU A 775 -18.22 50.64 41.74
CA GLU A 775 -17.38 49.44 41.68
C GLU A 775 -17.99 48.34 40.80
N ILE A 776 -19.32 48.16 40.82
CA ILE A 776 -20.02 47.25 39.89
C ILE A 776 -19.88 47.72 38.44
N ASP A 777 -20.11 49.01 38.17
CA ASP A 777 -19.98 49.57 36.82
C ASP A 777 -18.53 49.46 36.30
N ARG A 778 -17.52 49.69 37.17
CA ARG A 778 -16.10 49.46 36.86
C ARG A 778 -15.83 47.99 36.51
N ARG A 779 -16.30 47.04 37.32
CA ARG A 779 -16.16 45.60 37.06
C ARG A 779 -16.88 45.15 35.80
N ILE A 780 -17.99 45.79 35.44
CA ILE A 780 -18.68 45.52 34.16
C ILE A 780 -17.81 45.99 33.00
N ALA A 781 -17.25 47.21 33.05
CA ALA A 781 -16.34 47.71 32.01
C ALA A 781 -15.08 46.83 31.86
N GLU A 782 -14.44 46.44 32.97
CA GLU A 782 -13.30 45.51 32.98
C GLU A 782 -13.67 44.15 32.36
N LYS A 783 -14.88 43.64 32.64
CA LYS A 783 -15.38 42.38 32.04
C LYS A 783 -15.74 42.52 30.57
N GLU A 784 -16.28 43.66 30.13
CA GLU A 784 -16.53 43.94 28.71
C GLU A 784 -15.21 44.00 27.93
N GLU A 785 -14.16 44.61 28.49
CA GLU A 785 -12.82 44.59 27.90
C GLU A 785 -12.19 43.19 27.87
N GLU A 786 -12.33 42.39 28.94
CA GLU A 786 -11.94 40.97 28.94
C GLU A 786 -12.65 40.17 27.84
N PHE A 787 -13.96 40.39 27.64
CA PHE A 787 -14.73 39.71 26.59
C PHE A 787 -14.33 40.16 25.18
N GLU A 788 -14.09 41.45 24.99
CA GLU A 788 -13.62 42.03 23.73
C GLU A 788 -12.22 41.50 23.36
N ASN A 789 -11.30 41.42 24.32
CA ASN A 789 -9.98 40.80 24.15
C ASN A 789 -10.08 39.28 23.91
N THR A 790 -10.97 38.58 24.63
CA THR A 790 -11.22 37.15 24.40
C THR A 790 -11.75 36.91 22.99
N ARG A 791 -12.70 37.73 22.51
CA ARG A 791 -13.24 37.68 21.14
C ARG A 791 -12.17 37.91 20.09
N ARG A 792 -11.28 38.90 20.27
CA ARG A 792 -10.16 39.17 19.36
C ARG A 792 -9.17 38.00 19.31
N ASN A 793 -8.87 37.36 20.44
CA ASN A 793 -7.99 36.19 20.47
C ASN A 793 -8.63 34.97 19.79
N HIS A 794 -9.93 34.73 19.99
CA HIS A 794 -10.66 33.68 19.28
C HIS A 794 -10.71 33.95 17.77
N GLN A 795 -10.94 35.20 17.35
CA GLN A 795 -10.93 35.57 15.94
C GLN A 795 -9.56 35.27 15.30
N ARG A 796 -8.45 35.70 15.92
CA ARG A 796 -7.09 35.37 15.44
C ARG A 796 -6.84 33.87 15.34
N SER A 797 -7.34 33.09 16.31
CA SER A 797 -7.21 31.62 16.29
C SER A 797 -8.03 31.00 15.15
N MET A 798 -9.23 31.51 14.88
CA MET A 798 -10.06 31.09 13.74
C MET A 798 -9.41 31.46 12.41
N ASP A 799 -8.89 32.68 12.27
CA ASP A 799 -8.20 33.14 11.07
C ASP A 799 -6.94 32.30 10.79
N SER A 800 -6.17 31.97 11.84
CA SER A 800 -5.01 31.07 11.75
C SER A 800 -5.39 29.62 11.40
N MET A 801 -6.48 29.09 11.96
CA MET A 801 -6.98 27.76 11.58
C MET A 801 -7.47 27.74 10.13
N ASN A 802 -8.21 28.77 9.70
CA ASN A 802 -8.68 28.89 8.31
C ASN A 802 -7.50 28.96 7.33
N ALA A 803 -6.46 29.75 7.63
CA ALA A 803 -5.26 29.81 6.80
C ALA A 803 -4.54 28.45 6.70
N SER A 804 -4.43 27.71 7.81
CA SER A 804 -3.86 26.36 7.82
C SER A 804 -4.71 25.36 7.01
N LEU A 805 -6.03 25.47 7.11
CA LEU A 805 -6.99 24.57 6.44
C LEU A 805 -7.07 24.85 4.94
N GLU A 806 -6.97 26.11 4.50
CA GLU A 806 -6.82 26.47 3.09
C GLU A 806 -5.48 25.99 2.51
N ALA A 807 -4.38 26.08 3.27
CA ALA A 807 -3.09 25.57 2.85
C ALA A 807 -3.09 24.03 2.70
N GLU A 808 -3.66 23.31 3.67
CA GLU A 808 -3.83 21.85 3.57
C GLU A 808 -4.75 21.47 2.40
N ALA A 809 -5.87 22.17 2.22
CA ALA A 809 -6.81 21.90 1.12
C ALA A 809 -6.17 22.10 -0.26
N LYS A 810 -5.38 23.16 -0.45
CA LYS A 810 -4.62 23.41 -1.69
C LYS A 810 -3.58 22.32 -1.93
N GLY A 811 -2.70 22.06 -0.95
CA GLY A 811 -1.66 21.04 -1.07
C GLY A 811 -2.22 19.64 -1.33
N LYS A 812 -3.35 19.29 -0.70
CA LYS A 812 -4.06 18.03 -0.92
C LYS A 812 -4.69 17.95 -2.31
N ALA A 813 -5.25 19.05 -2.82
CA ALA A 813 -5.82 19.11 -4.17
C ALA A 813 -4.74 18.98 -5.26
N GLU A 814 -3.60 19.66 -5.11
CA GLU A 814 -2.46 19.55 -6.02
C GLU A 814 -1.84 18.16 -5.98
N ALA A 815 -1.58 17.61 -4.80
CA ALA A 815 -1.08 16.25 -4.63
C ALA A 815 -2.03 15.21 -5.27
N LEU A 816 -3.35 15.35 -5.09
CA LEU A 816 -4.33 14.46 -5.71
C LEU A 816 -4.36 14.60 -7.24
N ARG A 817 -4.22 15.82 -7.78
CA ARG A 817 -4.16 16.08 -9.23
C ARG A 817 -2.91 15.48 -9.86
N ILE A 818 -1.74 15.70 -9.25
CA ILE A 818 -0.47 15.13 -9.70
C ILE A 818 -0.53 13.60 -9.63
N ARG A 819 -1.00 13.04 -8.50
CA ARG A 819 -1.12 11.59 -8.32
C ARG A 819 -2.03 10.95 -9.37
N LYS A 820 -3.22 11.52 -9.62
CA LYS A 820 -4.14 11.01 -10.65
C LYS A 820 -3.55 11.09 -12.06
N LYS A 821 -2.82 12.17 -12.37
CA LYS A 821 -2.15 12.30 -13.67
C LYS A 821 -1.07 11.22 -13.82
N LEU A 822 -0.20 11.06 -12.83
CA LEU A 822 0.84 10.02 -12.85
C LEU A 822 0.26 8.60 -12.87
N GLU A 823 -0.82 8.32 -12.13
CA GLU A 823 -1.54 7.04 -12.18
C GLU A 823 -2.11 6.77 -13.59
N GLN A 824 -2.63 7.79 -14.27
CA GLN A 824 -3.11 7.69 -15.65
C GLN A 824 -1.96 7.50 -16.65
N ASP A 825 -0.94 8.37 -16.60
CA ASP A 825 0.23 8.34 -17.48
C ASP A 825 0.97 6.98 -17.38
N ILE A 826 1.11 6.42 -16.15
CA ILE A 826 1.66 5.08 -15.93
C ILE A 826 0.77 4.00 -16.57
N ASN A 827 -0.54 4.04 -16.34
CA ASN A 827 -1.46 3.01 -16.87
C ASN A 827 -1.54 3.04 -18.41
N GLU A 828 -1.44 4.22 -19.04
CA GLU A 828 -1.34 4.36 -20.49
C GLU A 828 -0.01 3.80 -21.04
N LEU A 829 1.11 4.08 -20.37
CA LEU A 829 2.42 3.53 -20.72
C LEU A 829 2.51 2.00 -20.50
N GLU A 830 1.91 1.48 -19.43
CA GLU A 830 1.84 0.04 -19.15
C GLU A 830 1.03 -0.68 -20.24
N VAL A 831 -0.14 -0.16 -20.63
CA VAL A 831 -0.94 -0.73 -21.74
C VAL A 831 -0.20 -0.67 -23.07
N ALA A 832 0.50 0.43 -23.37
CA ALA A 832 1.29 0.56 -24.60
C ALA A 832 2.48 -0.42 -24.62
N LEU A 833 3.18 -0.58 -23.50
CA LEU A 833 4.30 -1.50 -23.34
C LEU A 833 3.86 -2.97 -23.45
N ASP A 834 2.72 -3.34 -22.83
CA ASP A 834 2.17 -4.69 -22.91
C ASP A 834 1.69 -5.03 -24.33
N GLY A 835 1.10 -4.05 -25.03
CA GLY A 835 0.75 -4.16 -26.45
C GLY A 835 1.98 -4.39 -27.35
N ALA A 836 3.03 -3.58 -27.16
CA ALA A 836 4.29 -3.70 -27.90
C ALA A 836 5.00 -5.04 -27.62
N ASN A 837 5.03 -5.48 -26.36
CA ASN A 837 5.65 -6.76 -25.98
C ASN A 837 4.89 -7.96 -26.54
N ARG A 838 3.55 -7.93 -26.60
CA ARG A 838 2.76 -8.99 -27.27
C ARG A 838 3.05 -9.05 -28.76
N LEU A 839 3.02 -7.90 -29.45
CA LEU A 839 3.38 -7.81 -30.87
C LEU A 839 4.80 -8.34 -31.13
N ARG A 840 5.78 -7.98 -30.30
CA ARG A 840 7.15 -8.50 -30.41
C ARG A 840 7.22 -10.01 -30.21
N ALA A 841 6.52 -10.55 -29.21
CA ALA A 841 6.51 -11.98 -28.91
C ALA A 841 5.84 -12.81 -30.03
N ASP A 842 4.79 -12.29 -30.66
CA ASP A 842 4.12 -12.98 -31.78
C ASP A 842 4.95 -12.87 -33.08
N MET A 843 5.65 -11.76 -33.31
CA MET A 843 6.64 -11.66 -34.39
C MET A 843 7.84 -12.58 -34.17
N GLU A 844 8.38 -12.68 -32.95
CA GLU A 844 9.45 -13.64 -32.60
C GLU A 844 9.02 -15.10 -32.83
N LYS A 845 7.76 -15.46 -32.52
CA LYS A 845 7.22 -16.80 -32.82
C LYS A 845 7.12 -17.06 -34.33
N ASN A 846 6.59 -16.11 -35.09
CA ASN A 846 6.50 -16.25 -36.55
C ASN A 846 7.89 -16.39 -37.18
N ASN A 847 8.86 -15.58 -36.74
CA ASN A 847 10.22 -15.61 -37.24
C ASN A 847 10.93 -16.93 -36.89
N LYS A 848 10.73 -17.46 -35.67
CA LYS A 848 11.18 -18.82 -35.30
C LYS A 848 10.55 -19.90 -36.17
N ARG A 849 9.24 -19.86 -36.42
CA ARG A 849 8.55 -20.83 -37.29
C ARG A 849 9.10 -20.80 -38.71
N LEU A 850 9.35 -19.62 -39.26
CA LEU A 850 9.94 -19.46 -40.60
C LEU A 850 11.38 -19.99 -40.64
N MET A 851 12.24 -19.65 -39.66
CA MET A 851 13.58 -20.21 -39.56
C MET A 851 13.59 -21.75 -39.44
N GLU A 852 12.63 -22.33 -38.72
CA GLU A 852 12.50 -23.78 -38.55
C GLU A 852 12.07 -24.46 -39.86
N GLN A 853 11.13 -23.87 -40.60
CA GLN A 853 10.76 -24.31 -41.96
C GLN A 853 11.91 -24.17 -42.97
N CYS A 854 12.69 -23.08 -42.93
CA CYS A 854 13.88 -22.94 -43.78
C CYS A 854 14.93 -24.02 -43.47
N ARG A 855 15.10 -24.40 -42.20
CA ARG A 855 15.99 -25.50 -41.80
C ARG A 855 15.51 -26.87 -42.27
N GLU A 856 14.21 -27.16 -42.14
CA GLU A 856 13.63 -28.41 -42.67
C GLU A 856 13.86 -28.51 -44.19
N LEU A 857 13.64 -27.43 -44.93
CA LEU A 857 13.90 -27.36 -46.37
C LEU A 857 15.40 -27.51 -46.72
N GLN A 858 16.31 -26.84 -46.00
CA GLN A 858 17.75 -27.04 -46.18
C GLN A 858 18.17 -28.49 -45.93
N THR A 859 17.69 -29.11 -44.85
CA THR A 859 18.00 -30.50 -44.51
C THR A 859 17.50 -31.45 -45.62
N THR A 860 16.30 -31.20 -46.15
CA THR A 860 15.73 -31.97 -47.27
C THR A 860 16.58 -31.83 -48.54
N ILE A 861 17.09 -30.61 -48.83
CA ILE A 861 17.98 -30.37 -49.98
C ILE A 861 19.33 -31.08 -49.80
N GLU A 862 19.91 -31.07 -48.60
CA GLU A 862 21.15 -31.79 -48.28
C GLU A 862 20.99 -33.31 -48.42
N GLU A 863 19.86 -33.87 -47.97
CA GLU A 863 19.52 -35.29 -48.15
C GLU A 863 19.37 -35.65 -49.64
N GLU A 864 18.68 -34.84 -50.44
CA GLU A 864 18.55 -35.08 -51.89
C GLU A 864 19.88 -34.92 -52.64
N GLN A 865 20.71 -33.92 -52.30
CA GLN A 865 22.06 -33.79 -52.87
C GLN A 865 22.93 -35.01 -52.54
N ARG A 866 22.81 -35.55 -51.33
CA ARG A 866 23.49 -36.78 -50.92
C ARG A 866 22.99 -38.00 -51.69
N ASN A 867 21.67 -38.17 -51.83
CA ASN A 867 21.08 -39.24 -52.65
C ASN A 867 21.56 -39.18 -54.11
N VAL A 868 21.65 -37.98 -54.69
CA VAL A 868 22.19 -37.75 -56.04
C VAL A 868 23.68 -38.09 -56.12
N SER A 869 24.46 -37.80 -55.09
CA SER A 869 25.89 -38.18 -55.01
C SER A 869 26.06 -39.71 -54.94
N GLU A 870 25.31 -40.38 -54.07
CA GLU A 870 25.33 -41.84 -53.93
C GLU A 870 24.87 -42.54 -55.22
N ALA A 871 23.86 -41.98 -55.91
CA ALA A 871 23.43 -42.44 -57.24
C ALA A 871 24.51 -42.23 -58.33
N ARG A 872 25.24 -41.11 -58.32
CA ARG A 872 26.38 -40.88 -59.22
C ARG A 872 27.54 -41.83 -58.96
N GLU A 873 27.85 -42.14 -57.70
CA GLU A 873 28.89 -43.14 -57.38
C GLU A 873 28.48 -44.56 -57.83
N ALA A 874 27.21 -44.93 -57.64
CA ALA A 874 26.66 -46.19 -58.15
C ALA A 874 26.73 -46.27 -59.69
N TYR A 875 26.40 -45.18 -60.40
CA TYR A 875 26.54 -45.08 -61.86
C TYR A 875 28.00 -45.22 -62.31
N ASN A 876 28.93 -44.48 -61.69
CA ASN A 876 30.36 -44.57 -62.01
C ASN A 876 30.94 -45.97 -61.74
N MET A 877 30.44 -46.69 -60.71
CA MET A 877 30.80 -48.09 -60.47
C MET A 877 30.22 -49.04 -61.52
N ALA A 878 29.02 -48.75 -62.03
CA ALA A 878 28.42 -49.51 -63.14
C ALA A 878 29.19 -49.29 -64.45
N GLU A 879 29.52 -48.04 -64.81
CA GLU A 879 30.36 -47.74 -65.99
C GLU A 879 31.72 -48.43 -65.93
N ARG A 880 32.40 -48.42 -64.76
CA ARG A 880 33.67 -49.13 -64.59
C ARG A 880 33.52 -50.65 -64.80
N ARG A 881 32.40 -51.24 -64.36
CA ARG A 881 32.09 -52.66 -64.66
C ARG A 881 31.86 -52.89 -66.15
N VAL A 882 31.12 -52.01 -66.83
CA VAL A 882 30.91 -52.09 -68.28
C VAL A 882 32.25 -51.99 -69.02
N ALA A 883 33.12 -51.05 -68.66
CA ALA A 883 34.45 -50.91 -69.26
C ALA A 883 35.35 -52.15 -69.05
N VAL A 884 35.29 -52.79 -67.88
CA VAL A 884 36.01 -54.06 -67.62
C VAL A 884 35.46 -55.19 -68.50
N VAL A 885 34.14 -55.37 -68.54
CA VAL A 885 33.50 -56.41 -69.37
C VAL A 885 33.75 -56.17 -70.87
N GLN A 886 33.80 -54.90 -71.30
CA GLN A 886 34.16 -54.53 -72.67
C GLN A 886 35.60 -54.94 -72.99
N GLY A 887 36.54 -54.70 -72.07
CA GLY A 887 37.93 -55.16 -72.18
C GLY A 887 38.04 -56.69 -72.26
N GLU A 888 37.33 -57.42 -71.39
CA GLU A 888 37.25 -58.88 -71.45
C GLU A 888 36.68 -59.38 -72.79
N CYS A 889 35.69 -58.69 -73.35
CA CYS A 889 35.14 -59.00 -74.67
C CYS A 889 36.13 -58.76 -75.82
N ASP A 890 36.93 -57.67 -75.76
CA ASP A 890 37.95 -57.39 -76.78
C ASP A 890 39.17 -58.32 -76.66
N GLU A 891 39.55 -58.75 -75.45
CA GLU A 891 40.53 -59.84 -75.25
C GLU A 891 40.03 -61.17 -75.83
N LEU A 892 38.77 -61.54 -75.58
CA LEU A 892 38.15 -62.73 -76.17
C LEU A 892 38.04 -62.65 -77.70
N ARG A 893 37.78 -61.46 -78.27
CA ARG A 893 37.82 -61.23 -79.73
C ARG A 893 39.23 -61.41 -80.29
N SER A 894 40.26 -60.87 -79.62
CA SER A 894 41.65 -61.03 -80.05
C SER A 894 42.12 -62.49 -79.97
N ALA A 895 41.71 -63.21 -78.93
CA ALA A 895 41.93 -64.65 -78.81
C ALA A 895 41.23 -65.45 -79.92
N LEU A 896 39.99 -65.07 -80.29
CA LEU A 896 39.24 -65.66 -81.39
C LEU A 896 39.93 -65.41 -82.74
N GLU A 897 40.35 -64.17 -83.05
CA GLU A 897 41.10 -63.86 -84.27
C GLU A 897 42.44 -64.60 -84.36
N SER A 898 43.12 -64.83 -83.22
CA SER A 898 44.34 -65.63 -83.16
C SER A 898 44.04 -67.11 -83.41
N ALA A 899 42.93 -67.64 -82.87
CA ALA A 899 42.47 -68.99 -83.15
C ALA A 899 42.03 -69.17 -84.61
N GLU A 900 41.37 -68.18 -85.22
CA GLU A 900 41.01 -68.20 -86.65
C GLU A 900 42.24 -68.13 -87.56
N ARG A 901 43.27 -67.36 -87.20
CA ARG A 901 44.56 -67.36 -87.90
C ARG A 901 45.25 -68.72 -87.80
N GLY A 902 45.25 -69.35 -86.62
CA GLY A 902 45.74 -70.72 -86.45
C GLY A 902 44.95 -71.75 -87.27
N ARG A 903 43.62 -71.61 -87.31
CA ARG A 903 42.71 -72.44 -88.12
C ARG A 903 43.00 -72.30 -89.61
N LYS A 904 43.18 -71.08 -90.12
CA LYS A 904 43.56 -70.81 -91.53
C LYS A 904 44.97 -71.33 -91.87
N ALA A 905 45.92 -71.27 -90.95
CA ALA A 905 47.24 -71.87 -91.16
C ALA A 905 47.13 -73.40 -91.31
N ALA A 906 46.36 -74.06 -90.46
CA ALA A 906 46.10 -75.50 -90.56
C ALA A 906 45.28 -75.88 -91.81
N GLU A 907 44.35 -75.04 -92.26
CA GLU A 907 43.63 -75.23 -93.54
C GLU A 907 44.58 -75.11 -94.74
N ASN A 908 45.54 -74.18 -94.72
CA ASN A 908 46.56 -74.06 -95.76
C ASN A 908 47.53 -75.26 -95.75
N GLU A 909 47.97 -75.74 -94.58
CA GLU A 909 48.78 -76.97 -94.48
C GLU A 909 48.01 -78.21 -94.98
N LEU A 910 46.69 -78.28 -94.74
CA LEU A 910 45.81 -79.32 -95.30
C LEU A 910 45.67 -79.20 -96.82
N MET A 911 45.63 -77.97 -97.36
CA MET A 911 45.56 -77.71 -98.80
C MET A 911 46.89 -78.07 -99.49
N ASP A 912 48.03 -77.67 -98.93
CA ASP A 912 49.36 -78.08 -99.38
C ASP A 912 49.53 -79.61 -99.33
N ALA A 913 49.00 -80.27 -98.28
CA ALA A 913 48.99 -81.72 -98.18
C ALA A 913 48.10 -82.36 -99.26
N ASN A 914 46.93 -81.79 -99.56
CA ASN A 914 46.03 -82.25 -100.63
C ASN A 914 46.64 -82.05 -102.02
N ASP A 915 47.32 -80.95 -102.30
CA ASP A 915 47.98 -80.71 -103.58
C ASP A 915 49.17 -81.66 -103.78
N ARG A 916 49.90 -81.96 -102.72
CA ARG A 916 50.95 -83.00 -102.74
C ARG A 916 50.38 -84.41 -102.90
N LEU A 917 49.20 -84.67 -102.34
CA LEU A 917 48.45 -85.92 -102.52
C LEU A 917 47.88 -86.03 -103.95
N ASN A 918 47.50 -84.91 -104.57
CA ASN A 918 47.10 -84.84 -105.98
C ASN A 918 48.28 -85.04 -106.95
N GLU A 919 49.46 -84.46 -106.68
CA GLU A 919 50.69 -84.76 -107.44
C GLU A 919 51.08 -86.24 -107.33
N LEU A 920 51.04 -86.81 -106.13
CA LEU A 920 51.27 -88.24 -105.90
C LEU A 920 50.21 -89.10 -106.60
N SER A 921 48.93 -88.69 -106.60
CA SER A 921 47.84 -89.38 -107.30
C SER A 921 48.05 -89.35 -108.82
N ALA A 922 48.55 -88.25 -109.39
CA ALA A 922 48.93 -88.16 -110.80
C ALA A 922 50.13 -89.07 -111.15
N GLN A 923 51.13 -89.18 -110.27
CA GLN A 923 52.20 -90.17 -110.42
C GLN A 923 51.69 -91.62 -110.30
N VAL A 924 50.75 -91.87 -109.38
CA VAL A 924 50.12 -93.19 -109.19
C VAL A 924 49.27 -93.60 -110.38
N GLN A 925 48.59 -92.68 -111.08
CA GLN A 925 47.91 -93.01 -112.34
C GLN A 925 48.88 -93.39 -113.47
N SER A 926 50.07 -92.76 -113.51
CA SER A 926 51.14 -93.13 -114.46
C SER A 926 51.71 -94.53 -114.17
N LEU A 927 51.99 -94.83 -112.89
CA LEU A 927 52.45 -96.15 -112.45
C LEU A 927 51.34 -97.23 -112.54
N GLY A 928 50.07 -96.84 -112.41
CA GLY A 928 48.90 -97.71 -112.55
C GLY A 928 48.79 -98.37 -113.93
N GLY A 929 49.28 -97.71 -114.99
CA GLY A 929 49.38 -98.30 -116.33
C GLY A 929 50.41 -99.43 -116.43
N GLN A 930 51.45 -99.41 -115.60
CA GLN A 930 52.47 -100.47 -115.51
C GLN A 930 52.03 -101.58 -114.54
N LYS A 931 51.27 -101.21 -113.50
CA LYS A 931 50.77 -102.09 -112.42
C LYS A 931 49.71 -103.10 -112.86
N ARG A 932 48.81 -102.74 -113.81
CA ARG A 932 47.81 -103.69 -114.40
C ARG A 932 48.43 -104.89 -115.12
N LYS A 933 49.74 -104.88 -115.36
CA LYS A 933 50.51 -105.97 -115.98
C LYS A 933 51.12 -106.94 -114.96
N LEU A 934 50.98 -106.66 -113.66
CA LEU A 934 51.62 -107.40 -112.56
C LEU A 934 50.66 -107.83 -111.44
N GLU A 935 49.47 -107.22 -111.30
CA GLU A 935 48.48 -107.66 -110.29
C GLU A 935 47.50 -108.75 -110.75
N GLY A 936 47.61 -109.21 -112.00
CA GLY A 936 47.06 -110.53 -112.38
C GLY A 936 47.64 -111.67 -111.53
N ASP A 937 48.83 -111.46 -110.94
CA ASP A 937 49.52 -112.41 -110.07
C ASP A 937 49.18 -112.25 -108.58
N ILE A 938 48.38 -111.24 -108.18
CA ILE A 938 47.96 -111.01 -106.77
C ILE A 938 46.44 -111.19 -106.59
N GLY A 939 45.81 -112.00 -107.45
CA GLY A 939 44.57 -112.69 -107.11
C GLY A 939 44.73 -113.73 -105.97
N ALA A 940 45.97 -113.96 -105.50
CA ALA A 940 46.31 -114.96 -104.50
C ALA A 940 46.34 -114.44 -103.04
N MET A 941 46.24 -113.13 -102.79
CA MET A 941 46.18 -112.54 -101.44
C MET A 941 44.76 -112.08 -101.07
N GLN A 942 43.77 -112.90 -101.42
CA GLN A 942 42.35 -112.62 -101.25
C GLN A 942 41.77 -113.15 -99.92
N GLY A 943 42.61 -113.62 -98.98
CA GLY A 943 42.16 -114.29 -97.74
C GLY A 943 42.40 -113.54 -96.42
N ASP A 944 43.47 -112.74 -96.31
CA ASP A 944 44.10 -112.52 -95.00
C ASP A 944 43.79 -111.17 -94.32
N LEU A 945 42.84 -110.38 -94.84
CA LEU A 945 42.48 -109.07 -94.27
C LEU A 945 40.98 -108.85 -94.00
N GLU A 946 40.14 -109.87 -94.18
CA GLU A 946 38.76 -109.85 -93.66
C GLU A 946 38.71 -109.93 -92.11
N GLU A 947 39.82 -110.31 -91.46
CA GLU A 947 39.91 -110.49 -90.00
C GLU A 947 40.09 -109.17 -89.22
N MET A 948 40.67 -108.12 -89.84
CA MET A 948 40.80 -106.78 -89.25
C MET A 948 39.48 -105.98 -89.19
N SER A 949 38.37 -106.57 -89.66
CA SER A 949 37.02 -106.00 -89.60
C SER A 949 36.42 -105.95 -88.18
N ASN A 950 37.06 -106.56 -87.18
CA ASN A 950 36.43 -106.85 -85.88
C ASN A 950 36.77 -105.93 -84.69
N GLU A 951 37.81 -105.08 -84.71
CA GLU A 951 38.27 -104.38 -83.48
C GLU A 951 37.72 -102.96 -83.23
N VAL A 952 37.28 -102.20 -84.24
CA VAL A 952 36.86 -100.79 -84.03
C VAL A 952 35.37 -100.64 -83.59
N ARG A 953 34.65 -101.76 -83.42
CA ARG A 953 33.29 -101.79 -82.85
C ARG A 953 33.24 -101.34 -81.36
N GLY A 954 34.39 -101.21 -80.69
CA GLY A 954 34.51 -100.77 -79.29
C GLY A 954 34.44 -99.26 -79.02
N ALA A 955 34.23 -98.41 -80.04
CA ALA A 955 34.14 -96.97 -79.85
C ALA A 955 32.75 -96.48 -79.38
N ASP A 956 31.68 -97.24 -79.66
CA ASP A 956 30.29 -96.75 -79.62
C ASP A 956 29.63 -96.80 -78.23
N GLU A 957 30.21 -97.52 -77.25
CA GLU A 957 29.61 -97.64 -75.90
C GLU A 957 29.91 -96.48 -74.94
N ARG A 958 30.85 -95.57 -75.27
CA ARG A 958 31.28 -94.52 -74.33
C ARG A 958 30.39 -93.27 -74.26
N ALA A 959 29.47 -93.07 -75.20
CA ALA A 959 28.63 -91.86 -75.24
C ALA A 959 27.38 -91.91 -74.34
N LYS A 960 26.90 -93.10 -73.94
CA LYS A 960 25.61 -93.24 -73.21
C LYS A 960 25.64 -92.83 -71.73
N LYS A 961 26.79 -92.45 -71.18
CA LYS A 961 26.94 -92.12 -69.75
C LYS A 961 26.68 -90.64 -69.41
N ALA A 962 26.75 -89.73 -70.38
CA ALA A 962 26.61 -88.29 -70.16
C ALA A 962 25.17 -87.78 -69.94
N ILE A 963 24.15 -88.61 -70.22
CA ILE A 963 22.73 -88.22 -70.13
C ILE A 963 22.15 -88.41 -68.72
N ALA A 964 22.79 -89.25 -67.89
CA ALA A 964 22.29 -89.56 -66.54
C ALA A 964 22.58 -88.43 -65.51
N ASP A 965 23.67 -87.68 -65.67
CA ASP A 965 24.08 -86.68 -64.69
C ASP A 965 23.27 -85.36 -64.80
N ALA A 966 22.67 -85.09 -65.96
CA ALA A 966 21.82 -83.91 -66.17
C ALA A 966 20.48 -83.96 -65.40
N ALA A 967 19.97 -85.15 -65.08
CA ALA A 967 18.72 -85.31 -64.33
C ALA A 967 18.90 -85.03 -62.83
N ARG A 968 20.09 -85.25 -62.28
CA ARG A 968 20.35 -85.16 -60.83
C ARG A 968 20.52 -83.71 -60.34
N LEU A 969 21.08 -82.83 -61.19
CA LEU A 969 21.22 -81.41 -60.91
C LEU A 969 19.89 -80.63 -60.91
N ALA A 970 18.83 -81.17 -61.52
CA ALA A 970 17.51 -80.53 -61.55
C ALA A 970 16.72 -80.65 -60.24
N ASP A 971 16.90 -81.75 -59.50
CA ASP A 971 16.23 -81.96 -58.20
C ASP A 971 16.97 -81.26 -57.05
N GLU A 972 18.31 -81.17 -57.11
CA GLU A 972 19.11 -80.38 -56.15
C GLU A 972 18.80 -78.87 -56.26
N LEU A 973 18.56 -78.34 -57.47
CA LEU A 973 18.14 -76.95 -57.67
C LEU A 973 16.73 -76.64 -57.11
N ARG A 974 15.82 -77.62 -57.07
CA ARG A 974 14.49 -77.46 -56.47
C ARG A 974 14.53 -77.46 -54.94
N ALA A 975 15.35 -78.32 -54.34
CA ALA A 975 15.56 -78.31 -52.89
C ALA A 975 16.13 -76.96 -52.42
N GLU A 976 17.08 -76.39 -53.16
CA GLU A 976 17.68 -75.10 -52.82
C GLU A 976 16.72 -73.90 -53.05
N GLN A 977 15.82 -73.99 -54.03
CA GLN A 977 14.77 -72.98 -54.25
C GLN A 977 13.71 -72.96 -53.13
N ASP A 978 13.30 -74.12 -52.60
CA ASP A 978 12.40 -74.19 -51.44
C ASP A 978 13.11 -73.74 -50.14
N HIS A 979 14.40 -74.06 -49.98
CA HIS A 979 15.20 -73.55 -48.85
C HIS A 979 15.34 -72.01 -48.92
N GLY A 980 15.59 -71.46 -50.11
CA GLY A 980 15.61 -70.02 -50.36
C GLY A 980 14.29 -69.33 -50.03
N GLN A 981 13.14 -69.91 -50.41
CA GLN A 981 11.83 -69.35 -50.06
C GLN A 981 11.50 -69.43 -48.55
N GLN A 982 12.01 -70.45 -47.86
CA GLN A 982 11.91 -70.56 -46.39
C GLN A 982 12.73 -69.46 -45.70
N ILE A 983 13.94 -69.18 -46.20
CA ILE A 983 14.83 -68.12 -45.71
C ILE A 983 14.26 -66.73 -46.04
N GLU A 984 13.70 -66.51 -47.23
CA GLU A 984 13.08 -65.24 -47.63
C GLU A 984 11.85 -64.90 -46.76
N LYS A 985 11.07 -65.93 -46.36
CA LYS A 985 9.96 -65.79 -45.40
C LYS A 985 10.44 -65.53 -43.98
N MET A 986 11.46 -66.24 -43.50
CA MET A 986 12.07 -65.94 -42.19
C MET A 986 12.73 -64.56 -42.16
N ARG A 987 13.36 -64.13 -43.26
CA ARG A 987 13.92 -62.80 -43.41
C ARG A 987 12.84 -61.72 -43.38
N LYS A 988 11.73 -61.87 -44.10
CA LYS A 988 10.60 -60.92 -44.01
C LYS A 988 9.92 -60.92 -42.64
N ALA A 989 9.86 -62.07 -41.96
CA ALA A 989 9.38 -62.14 -40.58
C ALA A 989 10.33 -61.43 -39.61
N LEU A 990 11.65 -61.61 -39.75
CA LEU A 990 12.67 -60.93 -38.95
C LEU A 990 12.80 -59.44 -39.29
N GLU A 991 12.65 -59.02 -40.54
CA GLU A 991 12.60 -57.60 -40.93
C GLU A 991 11.33 -56.92 -40.40
N ALA A 992 10.19 -57.62 -40.35
CA ALA A 992 8.97 -57.14 -39.69
C ALA A 992 9.12 -57.11 -38.16
N GLN A 993 9.80 -58.09 -37.57
CA GLN A 993 10.07 -58.14 -36.13
C GLN A 993 11.12 -57.11 -35.71
N ILE A 994 12.11 -56.80 -36.57
CA ILE A 994 13.04 -55.68 -36.40
C ILE A 994 12.28 -54.37 -36.57
N LYS A 995 11.39 -54.20 -37.56
CA LYS A 995 10.54 -52.99 -37.65
C LYS A 995 9.63 -52.80 -36.44
N ASP A 996 9.00 -53.85 -35.91
CA ASP A 996 8.16 -53.79 -34.70
C ASP A 996 9.02 -53.57 -33.43
N MET A 997 10.25 -54.07 -33.37
CA MET A 997 11.20 -53.78 -32.30
C MET A 997 11.83 -52.38 -32.41
N THR A 998 12.06 -51.85 -33.61
CA THR A 998 12.51 -50.47 -33.85
C THR A 998 11.37 -49.50 -33.55
N VAL A 999 10.14 -49.75 -34.00
CA VAL A 999 8.97 -48.95 -33.62
C VAL A 999 8.72 -49.03 -32.10
N ARG A 1000 8.95 -50.17 -31.44
CA ARG A 1000 8.90 -50.25 -29.97
C ARG A 1000 10.08 -49.60 -29.27
N LEU A 1001 11.26 -49.54 -29.90
CA LEU A 1001 12.39 -48.78 -29.40
C LEU A 1001 12.08 -47.28 -29.52
N ASP A 1002 11.61 -46.83 -30.68
CA ASP A 1002 11.16 -45.45 -30.94
C ASP A 1002 9.97 -45.06 -30.05
N GLU A 1003 9.02 -45.96 -29.79
CA GLU A 1003 7.90 -45.72 -28.86
C GLU A 1003 8.35 -45.73 -27.40
N ALA A 1004 9.30 -46.59 -27.01
CA ALA A 1004 9.88 -46.60 -25.66
C ALA A 1004 10.78 -45.39 -25.41
N GLU A 1005 11.58 -44.99 -26.39
CA GLU A 1005 12.41 -43.78 -26.36
C GLU A 1005 11.54 -42.52 -26.45
N ALA A 1006 10.47 -42.51 -27.26
CA ALA A 1006 9.50 -41.42 -27.26
C ALA A 1006 8.63 -41.38 -25.99
N GLN A 1007 8.37 -42.50 -25.32
CA GLN A 1007 7.72 -42.52 -24.00
C GLN A 1007 8.70 -42.10 -22.89
N ALA A 1008 9.97 -42.49 -22.95
CA ALA A 1008 11.02 -42.01 -22.06
C ALA A 1008 11.27 -40.50 -22.24
N LEU A 1009 11.29 -40.00 -23.48
CA LEU A 1009 11.39 -38.58 -23.81
C LEU A 1009 10.11 -37.81 -23.52
N LYS A 1010 8.90 -38.38 -23.64
CA LYS A 1010 7.65 -37.74 -23.18
C LYS A 1010 7.51 -37.75 -21.66
N GLY A 1011 8.01 -38.78 -20.97
CA GLY A 1011 8.12 -38.84 -19.52
C GLY A 1011 9.13 -37.82 -19.00
N GLY A 1012 10.32 -37.79 -19.61
CA GLY A 1012 11.37 -36.80 -19.40
C GLY A 1012 10.87 -35.38 -19.67
N LYS A 1013 10.25 -35.10 -20.83
CA LYS A 1013 9.66 -33.79 -21.15
C LYS A 1013 8.47 -33.42 -20.26
N LYS A 1014 7.66 -34.37 -19.74
CA LYS A 1014 6.64 -34.05 -18.71
C LYS A 1014 7.24 -33.79 -17.33
N MET A 1015 8.34 -34.45 -16.98
CA MET A 1015 9.05 -34.20 -15.72
C MET A 1015 9.82 -32.88 -15.80
N ILE A 1016 10.49 -32.60 -16.92
CA ILE A 1016 11.15 -31.34 -17.23
C ILE A 1016 10.11 -30.23 -17.31
N ALA A 1017 9.00 -30.36 -18.05
CA ALA A 1017 7.94 -29.34 -18.05
C ALA A 1017 7.31 -29.15 -16.66
N LYS A 1018 7.21 -30.19 -15.82
CA LYS A 1018 6.82 -30.04 -14.41
C LYS A 1018 7.90 -29.36 -13.56
N LEU A 1019 9.18 -29.59 -13.82
CA LEU A 1019 10.29 -28.95 -13.12
C LEU A 1019 10.52 -27.51 -13.60
N GLU A 1020 10.29 -27.20 -14.88
CA GLU A 1020 10.26 -25.86 -15.46
C GLU A 1020 9.02 -25.10 -15.02
N GLN A 1021 7.85 -25.76 -14.93
CA GLN A 1021 6.68 -25.17 -14.29
C GLN A 1021 6.91 -24.98 -12.79
N ARG A 1022 7.60 -25.91 -12.11
CA ARG A 1022 7.96 -25.75 -10.69
C ARG A 1022 9.01 -24.65 -10.48
N VAL A 1023 9.96 -24.50 -11.40
CA VAL A 1023 10.94 -23.42 -11.42
C VAL A 1023 10.24 -22.10 -11.70
N ARG A 1024 9.32 -22.02 -12.67
CA ARG A 1024 8.49 -20.81 -12.88
C ARG A 1024 7.57 -20.51 -11.72
N GLU A 1025 6.96 -21.52 -11.09
CA GLU A 1025 6.17 -21.37 -9.86
C GLU A 1025 7.06 -20.86 -8.72
N LEU A 1026 8.28 -21.39 -8.55
CA LEU A 1026 9.25 -20.95 -7.55
C LEU A 1026 9.89 -19.59 -7.88
N GLU A 1027 10.05 -19.23 -9.15
CA GLU A 1027 10.49 -17.90 -9.61
C GLU A 1027 9.37 -16.87 -9.40
N THR A 1028 8.11 -17.25 -9.65
CA THR A 1028 6.94 -16.41 -9.38
C THR A 1028 6.68 -16.30 -7.88
N GLU A 1029 6.86 -17.37 -7.11
CA GLU A 1029 6.83 -17.35 -5.64
C GLU A 1029 8.00 -16.51 -5.12
N TYR A 1030 9.22 -16.64 -5.64
CA TYR A 1030 10.38 -15.84 -5.29
C TYR A 1030 10.20 -14.36 -5.63
N ASP A 1031 9.66 -14.00 -6.80
CA ASP A 1031 9.29 -12.62 -7.15
C ASP A 1031 8.15 -12.10 -6.27
N SER A 1032 7.16 -12.94 -5.94
CA SER A 1032 6.08 -12.57 -5.03
C SER A 1032 6.58 -12.35 -3.60
N GLU A 1033 7.56 -13.14 -3.18
CA GLU A 1033 8.16 -13.07 -1.85
C GLU A 1033 9.24 -11.98 -1.80
N GLN A 1034 9.92 -11.65 -2.90
CA GLN A 1034 10.78 -10.48 -3.03
C GLN A 1034 9.94 -9.19 -3.04
N ARG A 1035 8.77 -9.18 -3.71
CA ARG A 1035 7.78 -8.10 -3.61
C ARG A 1035 7.22 -7.98 -2.20
N ARG A 1036 6.80 -9.08 -1.56
CA ARG A 1036 6.37 -9.09 -0.14
C ARG A 1036 7.50 -8.69 0.80
N HIS A 1037 8.75 -9.03 0.54
CA HIS A 1037 9.89 -8.64 1.37
C HIS A 1037 10.22 -7.15 1.16
N ALA A 1038 10.06 -6.61 -0.05
CA ALA A 1038 10.15 -5.17 -0.31
C ALA A 1038 8.98 -4.40 0.34
N GLU A 1039 7.78 -4.97 0.33
CA GLU A 1039 6.59 -4.39 0.96
C GLU A 1039 6.65 -4.50 2.49
N THR A 1040 7.17 -5.62 3.02
CA THR A 1040 7.47 -5.83 4.44
C THR A 1040 8.61 -4.93 4.88
N GLN A 1041 9.66 -4.68 4.08
CA GLN A 1041 10.66 -3.66 4.39
C GLN A 1041 10.07 -2.23 4.34
N LYS A 1042 9.16 -1.91 3.40
CA LYS A 1042 8.46 -0.61 3.39
C LYS A 1042 7.56 -0.46 4.62
N ASN A 1043 6.86 -1.50 5.03
CA ASN A 1043 6.00 -1.52 6.21
C ASN A 1043 6.82 -1.53 7.51
N MET A 1044 7.95 -2.20 7.56
CA MET A 1044 8.93 -2.16 8.65
C MET A 1044 9.53 -0.75 8.76
N ARG A 1045 9.92 -0.09 7.65
CA ARG A 1045 10.39 1.31 7.68
C ARG A 1045 9.30 2.30 8.09
N LYS A 1046 8.02 2.03 7.78
CA LYS A 1046 6.88 2.80 8.31
C LYS A 1046 6.64 2.51 9.80
N ALA A 1047 6.78 1.27 10.23
CA ALA A 1047 6.67 0.85 11.63
C ALA A 1047 7.83 1.38 12.48
N ASP A 1048 9.04 1.46 11.95
CA ASP A 1048 10.22 2.08 12.58
C ASP A 1048 10.04 3.59 12.74
N ARG A 1049 9.52 4.27 11.72
CA ARG A 1049 9.18 5.70 11.84
C ARG A 1049 8.11 5.90 12.90
N ARG A 1050 7.04 5.08 12.88
CA ARG A 1050 5.97 5.13 13.87
C ARG A 1050 6.42 4.72 15.28
N MET A 1051 7.38 3.81 15.42
CA MET A 1051 8.03 3.49 16.70
C MET A 1051 8.89 4.64 17.19
N LYS A 1052 9.64 5.33 16.31
CA LYS A 1052 10.44 6.50 16.68
C LYS A 1052 9.57 7.70 17.05
N GLU A 1053 8.46 7.90 16.36
CA GLU A 1053 7.42 8.88 16.71
C GLU A 1053 6.77 8.53 18.06
N LEU A 1054 6.39 7.27 18.29
CA LEU A 1054 5.82 6.81 19.57
C LEU A 1054 6.84 6.81 20.72
N ALA A 1055 8.12 6.55 20.45
CA ALA A 1055 9.19 6.65 21.44
C ALA A 1055 9.49 8.10 21.81
N PHE A 1056 9.49 9.01 20.82
CA PHE A 1056 9.62 10.44 21.06
C PHE A 1056 8.42 10.97 21.86
N GLN A 1057 7.20 10.55 21.50
CA GLN A 1057 5.98 10.86 22.25
C GLN A 1057 6.06 10.30 23.68
N ALA A 1058 6.51 9.06 23.88
CA ALA A 1058 6.68 8.47 25.20
C ALA A 1058 7.75 9.17 26.05
N ASP A 1059 8.85 9.63 25.45
CA ASP A 1059 9.88 10.43 26.13
C ASP A 1059 9.39 11.85 26.46
N GLU A 1060 8.55 12.44 25.62
CA GLU A 1060 7.92 13.75 25.88
C GLU A 1060 6.84 13.65 26.96
N ASP A 1061 6.00 12.61 26.90
CA ASP A 1061 5.00 12.29 27.94
C ASP A 1061 5.67 11.94 29.27
N LYS A 1062 6.80 11.20 29.26
CA LYS A 1062 7.61 10.93 30.45
C LYS A 1062 8.21 12.21 31.05
N LYS A 1063 8.77 13.11 30.23
CA LYS A 1063 9.26 14.43 30.68
C LYS A 1063 8.12 15.30 31.23
N ASN A 1064 6.92 15.21 30.65
CA ASN A 1064 5.74 15.90 31.15
C ASN A 1064 5.25 15.28 32.47
N GLN A 1065 5.33 13.95 32.63
CA GLN A 1065 5.02 13.25 33.87
C GLN A 1065 6.02 13.57 34.98
N GLU A 1066 7.32 13.65 34.69
CA GLU A 1066 8.37 14.11 35.62
C GLU A 1066 8.14 15.57 36.05
N ARG A 1067 7.81 16.47 35.12
CA ARG A 1067 7.43 17.86 35.43
C ARG A 1067 6.15 17.97 36.27
N LEU A 1068 5.15 17.12 36.01
CA LEU A 1068 3.93 17.04 36.80
C LEU A 1068 4.21 16.48 38.20
N GLN A 1069 5.09 15.49 38.33
CA GLN A 1069 5.51 14.95 39.62
C GLN A 1069 6.27 16.00 40.44
N GLU A 1070 7.23 16.71 39.85
CA GLU A 1070 7.88 17.86 40.49
C GLU A 1070 6.88 18.94 40.93
N LEU A 1071 5.86 19.23 40.11
CA LEU A 1071 4.83 20.20 40.44
C LEU A 1071 3.94 19.71 41.60
N ILE A 1072 3.59 18.43 41.61
CA ILE A 1072 2.86 17.77 42.70
C ILE A 1072 3.69 17.84 43.99
N ASP A 1073 4.99 17.53 43.95
CA ASP A 1073 5.87 17.55 45.11
C ASP A 1073 6.08 18.97 45.64
N LYS A 1074 6.23 19.96 44.74
CA LYS A 1074 6.27 21.39 45.08
C LYS A 1074 4.94 21.88 45.69
N LEU A 1075 3.80 21.38 45.21
CA LEU A 1075 2.49 21.69 45.78
C LEU A 1075 2.25 20.98 47.11
N GLN A 1076 2.68 19.73 47.29
CA GLN A 1076 2.62 19.02 48.57
C GLN A 1076 3.50 19.69 49.63
N ASN A 1077 4.69 20.15 49.26
CA ASN A 1077 5.54 20.93 50.17
C ASN A 1077 4.89 22.27 50.54
N LYS A 1078 4.28 23.00 49.59
CA LYS A 1078 3.46 24.19 49.92
C LYS A 1078 2.27 23.87 50.82
N ILE A 1079 1.58 22.74 50.62
CA ILE A 1079 0.49 22.28 51.50
C ILE A 1079 1.00 21.97 52.91
N LYS A 1080 2.19 21.36 53.07
CA LYS A 1080 2.83 21.19 54.39
C LYS A 1080 3.16 22.55 55.03
N THR A 1081 3.71 23.50 54.27
CA THR A 1081 4.01 24.85 54.79
C THR A 1081 2.74 25.59 55.21
N TYR A 1082 1.67 25.53 54.41
CA TYR A 1082 0.38 26.13 54.76
C TYR A 1082 -0.30 25.43 55.94
N LYS A 1083 -0.19 24.10 56.08
CA LYS A 1083 -0.63 23.42 57.30
C LYS A 1083 0.10 23.93 58.53
N ARG A 1084 1.43 24.06 58.48
CA ARG A 1084 2.22 24.61 59.59
C ARG A 1084 1.82 26.06 59.92
N GLN A 1085 1.57 26.89 58.91
CA GLN A 1085 1.07 28.26 59.12
C GLN A 1085 -0.35 28.33 59.68
N VAL A 1086 -1.22 27.36 59.34
CA VAL A 1086 -2.55 27.25 59.94
C VAL A 1086 -2.45 26.76 61.38
N GLU A 1087 -1.60 25.77 61.68
CA GLU A 1087 -1.33 25.29 63.04
C GLU A 1087 -0.73 26.41 63.92
N GLU A 1088 0.25 27.16 63.42
CA GLU A 1088 0.81 28.36 64.08
C GLU A 1088 -0.27 29.45 64.30
N ALA A 1089 -1.17 29.66 63.33
CA ALA A 1089 -2.27 30.64 63.47
C ALA A 1089 -3.37 30.17 64.43
N GLU A 1090 -3.68 28.87 64.48
CA GLU A 1090 -4.61 28.26 65.44
C GLU A 1090 -4.04 28.32 66.86
N GLU A 1091 -2.74 28.13 67.04
CA GLU A 1091 -2.06 28.27 68.33
C GLU A 1091 -2.07 29.74 68.81
N VAL A 1092 -1.80 30.71 67.93
CA VAL A 1092 -1.94 32.14 68.24
C VAL A 1092 -3.41 32.51 68.53
N ALA A 1093 -4.38 31.94 67.81
CA ALA A 1093 -5.80 32.13 68.08
C ALA A 1093 -6.21 31.54 69.44
N ALA A 1094 -5.70 30.36 69.81
CA ALA A 1094 -5.93 29.75 71.12
C ALA A 1094 -5.32 30.57 72.26
N ILE A 1095 -4.11 31.10 72.08
CA ILE A 1095 -3.45 32.02 73.03
C ILE A 1095 -4.27 33.31 73.19
N ASN A 1096 -4.78 33.87 72.09
CA ASN A 1096 -5.61 35.08 72.15
C ASN A 1096 -7.00 34.81 72.75
N LEU A 1097 -7.59 33.63 72.51
CA LEU A 1097 -8.84 33.20 73.15
C LEU A 1097 -8.65 32.97 74.66
N ALA A 1098 -7.51 32.43 75.08
CA ALA A 1098 -7.15 32.30 76.49
C ALA A 1098 -6.95 33.68 77.17
N LYS A 1099 -6.30 34.63 76.49
CA LYS A 1099 -6.21 36.03 76.96
C LYS A 1099 -7.58 36.70 77.03
N TYR A 1100 -8.44 36.52 76.02
CA TYR A 1100 -9.80 37.06 76.01
C TYR A 1100 -10.62 36.49 77.17
N ARG A 1101 -10.59 35.17 77.40
CA ARG A 1101 -11.24 34.53 78.57
C ARG A 1101 -10.71 35.09 79.88
N LYS A 1102 -9.41 35.32 80.03
CA LYS A 1102 -8.83 35.92 81.24
C LYS A 1102 -9.33 37.35 81.47
N VAL A 1103 -9.37 38.17 80.42
CA VAL A 1103 -9.91 39.55 80.49
C VAL A 1103 -11.42 39.55 80.77
N GLN A 1104 -12.16 38.58 80.22
CA GLN A 1104 -13.58 38.39 80.51
C GLN A 1104 -13.79 38.02 81.98
N THR A 1105 -13.02 37.06 82.53
CA THR A 1105 -13.11 36.73 83.96
C THR A 1105 -12.69 37.91 84.84
N GLU A 1106 -11.66 38.68 84.46
CA GLU A 1106 -11.26 39.90 85.18
C GLU A 1106 -12.33 41.03 85.13
N LEU A 1107 -13.16 41.04 84.08
CA LEU A 1107 -14.32 41.93 83.95
C LEU A 1107 -15.50 41.44 84.81
N GLU A 1108 -15.84 40.16 84.75
CA GLU A 1108 -16.87 39.52 85.59
C GLU A 1108 -16.55 39.70 87.09
N ASP A 1109 -15.28 39.53 87.48
CA ASP A 1109 -14.74 39.82 88.83
C ASP A 1109 -14.87 41.30 89.23
N ALA A 1110 -14.81 42.22 88.26
CA ALA A 1110 -14.97 43.65 88.48
C ALA A 1110 -16.45 44.06 88.57
N GLU A 1111 -17.32 43.42 87.80
CA GLU A 1111 -18.78 43.55 87.85
C GLU A 1111 -19.32 43.00 89.17
N GLU A 1112 -18.92 41.81 89.63
CA GLU A 1112 -19.30 41.29 90.97
C GLU A 1112 -18.84 42.21 92.11
N ARG A 1113 -17.68 42.88 91.96
CA ARG A 1113 -17.20 43.89 92.93
C ARG A 1113 -18.02 45.17 92.86
N ALA A 1114 -18.46 45.60 91.68
CA ALA A 1114 -19.36 46.74 91.50
C ALA A 1114 -20.74 46.45 92.11
N ASP A 1115 -21.34 45.31 91.80
CA ASP A 1115 -22.61 44.84 92.36
C ASP A 1115 -22.55 44.66 93.88
N SER A 1116 -21.43 44.18 94.41
CA SER A 1116 -21.19 44.09 95.86
C SER A 1116 -21.09 45.47 96.52
N ALA A 1117 -20.52 46.46 95.82
CA ALA A 1117 -20.45 47.84 96.29
C ALA A 1117 -21.82 48.53 96.22
N GLU A 1118 -22.57 48.35 95.13
CA GLU A 1118 -23.95 48.85 94.97
C GLU A 1118 -24.89 48.22 96.00
N GLY A 1119 -24.84 46.89 96.18
CA GLY A 1119 -25.60 46.19 97.22
C GLY A 1119 -25.27 46.64 98.64
N SER A 1120 -24.03 47.07 98.89
CA SER A 1120 -23.61 47.67 100.16
C SER A 1120 -24.13 49.10 100.33
N LEU A 1121 -24.14 49.90 99.26
CA LEU A 1121 -24.76 51.23 99.19
C LEU A 1121 -26.28 51.17 99.38
N GLN A 1122 -26.94 50.18 98.78
CA GLN A 1122 -28.36 49.88 98.92
C GLN A 1122 -28.69 49.56 100.39
N LYS A 1123 -27.89 48.70 101.04
CA LYS A 1123 -28.01 48.37 102.47
C LYS A 1123 -27.79 49.59 103.38
N LEU A 1124 -26.83 50.46 103.07
CA LEU A 1124 -26.62 51.73 103.80
C LEU A 1124 -27.79 52.71 103.63
N ARG A 1125 -28.35 52.84 102.42
CA ARG A 1125 -29.54 53.67 102.14
C ARG A 1125 -30.79 53.17 102.88
N VAL A 1126 -30.98 51.85 103.01
CA VAL A 1126 -32.06 51.27 103.82
C VAL A 1126 -31.83 51.47 105.32
N LYS A 1127 -30.58 51.38 105.80
CA LYS A 1127 -30.24 51.51 107.24
C LYS A 1127 -30.35 52.93 107.77
N ASN A 1128 -30.11 53.95 106.94
CA ASN A 1128 -30.28 55.37 107.31
C ASN A 1128 -31.74 55.85 107.30
N ARG A 1129 -32.72 55.01 106.93
CA ARG A 1129 -34.14 55.39 106.81
C ARG A 1129 -35.03 54.86 107.94
N SER A 1130 -34.48 54.17 108.94
CA SER A 1130 -35.24 53.38 109.94
C SER A 1130 -34.93 53.68 111.41
N THR A 1131 -34.16 54.72 111.73
CA THR A 1131 -33.80 55.05 113.13
C THR A 1131 -34.31 56.41 113.61
N VAL A 1132 -35.10 56.35 114.70
CA VAL A 1132 -35.53 57.45 115.60
C VAL A 1132 -36.69 58.34 115.13
N SER A 1133 -37.89 57.89 115.45
CA SER A 1133 -39.00 58.76 115.86
C SER A 1133 -39.59 58.23 117.16
N THR A 1134 -39.47 58.99 118.27
CA THR A 1134 -40.45 59.09 119.39
C THR A 1134 -39.95 59.96 120.56
N ASN A 1135 -40.92 60.56 121.28
CA ASN A 1135 -40.88 61.11 122.65
C ASN A 1135 -40.27 62.51 122.96
N ARG A 1136 -41.11 63.53 122.70
CA ARG A 1136 -41.81 64.41 123.69
C ARG A 1136 -41.09 65.06 124.91
N THR A 1137 -41.54 66.29 125.16
CA THR A 1137 -41.75 67.02 126.45
C THR A 1137 -40.57 67.70 127.18
N SER A 1138 -40.47 69.02 126.96
CA SER A 1138 -40.47 70.11 127.97
C SER A 1138 -39.89 69.89 129.38
N ALA A 1139 -38.82 70.61 129.73
CA ALA A 1139 -38.74 71.60 130.84
C ALA A 1139 -37.29 72.11 131.08
N SER A 1140 -37.16 73.39 131.45
CA SER A 1140 -35.97 73.97 132.13
C SER A 1140 -36.11 73.77 133.66
N PRO A 1141 -35.11 74.00 134.57
CA PRO A 1141 -34.07 75.05 134.48
C PRO A 1141 -32.65 74.77 135.09
N GLY A 1142 -31.69 75.66 134.77
CA GLY A 1142 -30.52 76.03 135.61
C GLY A 1142 -29.35 75.02 135.78
N GLY A 1143 -28.09 75.43 135.95
CA GLY A 1143 -27.49 76.77 135.83
C GLY A 1143 -26.03 76.84 136.34
N ALA A 1144 -25.11 77.41 135.54
CA ALA A 1144 -23.71 77.80 135.85
C ALA A 1144 -22.72 76.66 136.23
N THR A 1145 -21.48 76.60 135.73
CA THR A 1145 -20.46 77.69 135.72
C THR A 1145 -19.41 77.57 134.60
N LEU A 1146 -19.00 78.73 134.05
CA LEU A 1146 -17.75 79.10 133.31
C LEU A 1146 -17.17 78.15 132.23
N GLY A 1147 -16.76 78.63 131.05
CA GLY A 1147 -16.82 80.01 130.55
C GLY A 1147 -16.38 80.20 129.09
N THR A 1148 -17.01 81.18 128.45
CA THR A 1148 -16.50 82.16 127.45
C THR A 1148 -15.21 81.89 126.65
N LEU A 1149 -15.10 82.25 125.36
CA LEU A 1149 -16.09 82.57 124.30
C LEU A 1149 -15.32 82.84 122.98
N SER A 1150 -15.96 82.52 121.86
CA SER A 1150 -15.83 83.15 120.53
C SER A 1150 -14.56 82.99 119.65
N PRO A 1151 -14.72 83.13 118.31
CA PRO A 1151 -13.72 82.77 117.30
C PRO A 1151 -13.21 83.98 116.50
N TYR A 1152 -12.32 83.77 115.52
CA TYR A 1152 -12.15 84.72 114.42
C TYR A 1152 -11.87 84.12 113.03
N HIS A 1153 -12.11 85.01 112.08
CA HIS A 1153 -12.29 84.93 110.64
C HIS A 1153 -10.97 85.06 109.85
N ARG A 1154 -11.01 84.64 108.56
CA ARG A 1154 -10.38 85.30 107.37
C ARG A 1154 -8.86 85.26 107.06
N THR A 1155 -8.59 84.81 105.83
CA THR A 1155 -7.61 85.29 104.79
C THR A 1155 -6.08 85.26 104.96
N SER A 1156 -5.46 84.59 103.97
CA SER A 1156 -4.26 84.96 103.17
C SER A 1156 -2.83 85.00 103.73
N VAL A 1157 -2.05 83.99 103.28
CA VAL A 1157 -0.72 84.08 102.60
C VAL A 1157 0.59 84.28 103.43
N THR A 1158 1.62 83.51 102.99
CA THR A 1158 3.09 83.57 103.25
C THR A 1158 3.73 83.08 104.56
N ARG A 1159 4.03 81.76 104.58
CA ARG A 1159 5.37 81.10 104.54
C ARG A 1159 6.47 81.38 105.61
N ALA A 1160 7.07 80.26 106.05
CA ALA A 1160 8.36 80.03 106.75
C ALA A 1160 8.43 80.31 108.28
N SER A 1161 9.22 79.59 109.11
CA SER A 1161 9.81 78.22 109.05
C SER A 1161 10.44 77.82 110.41
N ASN A 1162 10.51 76.50 110.67
CA ASN A 1162 11.49 75.76 111.52
C ASN A 1162 11.39 75.64 113.07
N SER A 1163 11.31 74.36 113.47
CA SER A 1163 12.03 73.69 114.59
C SER A 1163 11.51 73.90 116.04
N ALA A 1164 11.63 72.95 116.99
CA ALA A 1164 12.33 71.64 116.98
C ALA A 1164 11.84 70.68 118.10
N LEU A 1165 12.01 69.35 117.91
CA LEU A 1165 12.39 68.31 118.93
C LEU A 1165 11.43 68.05 120.15
N ASN A 1166 11.42 66.90 120.86
CA ASN A 1166 12.16 65.64 120.76
C ASN A 1166 11.45 64.39 121.38
N THR A 1167 12.00 63.21 121.05
CA THR A 1167 11.88 61.81 121.56
C THR A 1167 11.51 61.46 123.02
N SER A 1168 10.95 60.24 123.20
CA SER A 1168 11.55 59.07 123.93
C SER A 1168 10.70 57.78 123.79
N TYR A 1169 11.21 56.65 123.24
CA TYR A 1169 11.98 55.53 123.86
C TYR A 1169 11.14 54.54 124.73
N ARG A 1170 11.43 53.23 124.93
CA ARG A 1170 12.61 52.33 124.74
C ARG A 1170 12.11 50.84 124.62
N SER A 1171 12.70 49.90 123.85
CA SER A 1171 13.83 48.94 124.17
C SER A 1171 13.40 47.64 124.90
N SER A 1172 13.98 46.42 124.81
CA SER A 1172 15.11 45.76 124.08
C SER A 1172 15.03 44.22 124.35
N VAL A 1173 15.78 43.26 123.75
CA VAL A 1173 17.24 42.94 123.86
C VAL A 1173 17.62 41.78 122.88
N LEU A 1174 18.83 41.84 122.28
CA LEU A 1174 19.82 40.83 121.77
C LEU A 1174 19.41 39.33 121.70
N GLY A 1175 19.81 38.48 120.73
CA GLY A 1175 20.92 38.49 119.73
C GLY A 1175 21.04 37.08 119.05
N ASP A 1176 22.05 36.63 118.27
CA ASP A 1176 23.21 37.20 117.53
C ASP A 1176 23.80 36.10 116.55
N ASP A 1177 24.75 36.45 115.65
CA ASP A 1177 25.71 35.67 114.79
C ASP A 1177 25.37 34.68 113.61
N ASP A 1178 26.16 34.87 112.53
CA ASP A 1178 26.75 33.99 111.48
C ASP A 1178 25.96 32.98 110.58
N GLY A 1179 26.30 33.03 109.26
CA GLY A 1179 26.54 31.81 108.47
C GLY A 1179 25.92 31.67 107.06
N TYR A 1180 26.73 31.88 106.01
CA TYR A 1180 26.59 31.47 104.58
C TYR A 1180 25.51 32.12 103.69
#